data_AF-A0A1I1ZPJ8-F1
#
_entry.id   AF-A0A1I1ZPJ8-F1
#
_cell.length_a   1.000
_cell.length_b   1.000
_cell.length_c   1.000
_cell.angle_alpha   90.00
_cell.angle_beta   90.00
_cell.angle_gamma   90.00
#
_symmetry.space_group_name_H-M   'P 1'
#
loop_
_entity.id
_entity.type
_entity.pdbx_description
1 polymer ?
#
loop_
_entity_poly.entity_id
_entity_poly.type
_entity_poly.pdbx_seq_one_letter_code
_entity_poly.pdbx_strand_id
1 'polypeptide(L)'
;MKAKKTVAILMAVSMIFTIFFGPTTVKAEESVEEGSLLNFEISRAEFSDYENLIATYSNYWMTQPKNDIFDETKWELNNFSVEYELHIEGQTDTVIKRMSYSSENYSWDGKITYDNIKIPYDKVEIEYYNADNGAFVEPYLLHYNLYLKKSNDKMILSIPKLSPRKDYENPTGDEKILNVNNIDIKELNPTIKALYLNGQAGDDNFDGTTPEKAVKTFEKAKELSAGNQDTKHIVVIGTTDIQGEISLSETNAQILRGEGFNGYLFSVGSGKSASLSNIIVDGNSEKNTNIEKSLIEVKANAILDIGSGTNLKNNQIKAIKDTATNGGAVYANSATINMSGGIIENNQATYGGGIHLNGSTMNFSGGIVQNNKSNLAIDRSVLPTQYHSAGGGIIANDGSTINMSADAKVLSNYAHEIGGGISLGSDQWGASNILKMSGGTVDGNIAGSAGGGIFVQAKYFTGGASKAYIDGGSIINNQMDASGYTEKMFGGGGIYVNGANNNYGVNGANGELYLTNVVITDNESENEGAGYAACPISKTKIYVTNGAAIYGNKTASKVNDIYILCNKYLGLHGGDPEYDISKRMLGGVLYNWKNKDNSPLDESKHKGVIDKNNEYLGLHTDEKGNELTSNLKKVLISGNKSATRGGGIGSNGTVTMGTEEATSVSVEKKWIDDNNTGLKHPETVTVKLIANVAGKDYEVEHKQLSDKNGWKTAFTDLPTKAGEEDIKYTIEEVGVEGYTSKISGTAKSGFVITNTKIPQKTSIQVTKAWEDKHDQDGKRPASVRIKLLADGKEVEGKTLTLSKANNWTGSFTDLDEYKAGKKIEYTIKEETVGNGYTSVITGSAAEGYKVTNTREPEKVEVEGSKTWNDKGDQDGKRPAEITINLLKNGTKINSVKVKEADGWKWKFENLDKYENGNEITYTITEEKVEGYTTEVNGYNVKNSYTPGKTSIQVTKAWEDKNDQDGKRPASVRIKLLADGKEVEGKTLTLSKANNWTGSFTDLDEYKAGKKIEYTIKEEAVGNGYTSVITGSAKDGYVVTNVRTPSTPPEKPNNELPKTGDDANLSLYLMLIGLSGALLIVLGLKRRQKN
;
A
#
# COMPACT_ATOMS: atom_id res chain seq x y z
N MET A 1 40.36 22.40 -10.20
CA MET A 1 40.56 23.86 -10.05
C MET A 1 40.26 24.24 -8.59
N LYS A 2 40.79 25.38 -8.09
CA LYS A 2 40.71 25.88 -6.68
C LYS A 2 39.37 25.55 -5.97
N ALA A 3 39.25 24.99 -4.76
CA ALA A 3 40.10 24.79 -3.56
C ALA A 3 40.22 25.96 -2.56
N LYS A 4 39.81 25.71 -1.31
CA LYS A 4 40.32 26.18 0.01
C LYS A 4 39.86 25.12 1.05
N LYS A 5 40.71 24.48 1.87
CA LYS A 5 41.67 24.95 2.91
C LYS A 5 40.98 25.40 4.20
N THR A 6 41.48 25.10 5.40
CA THR A 6 42.71 24.36 5.82
C THR A 6 42.34 23.33 6.92
N VAL A 7 43.17 22.58 7.66
CA VAL A 7 44.54 22.70 8.23
C VAL A 7 45.11 21.24 8.38
N ALA A 8 46.31 20.85 8.83
CA ALA A 8 47.40 21.51 9.58
C ALA A 8 48.84 21.09 9.14
N ILE A 9 49.58 20.38 10.01
CA ILE A 9 51.05 20.34 10.20
C ILE A 9 51.39 18.99 10.90
N LEU A 10 52.46 18.25 10.60
CA LEU A 10 53.43 18.36 9.49
C LEU A 10 54.06 17.00 9.08
N MET A 11 55.22 16.60 9.63
CA MET A 11 56.20 15.62 9.08
C MET A 11 57.03 14.99 10.23
N ALA A 12 57.64 13.78 10.20
CA ALA A 12 58.27 12.93 9.16
C ALA A 12 59.79 13.15 8.95
N VAL A 13 60.47 12.32 8.12
CA VAL A 13 61.94 12.31 7.76
C VAL A 13 62.83 11.50 8.75
N SER A 14 63.76 10.57 8.38
CA SER A 14 64.12 9.94 7.07
C SER A 14 65.12 8.74 7.22
N MET A 15 65.26 7.91 6.16
CA MET A 15 66.38 7.07 5.63
C MET A 15 67.40 6.35 6.58
N ILE A 16 67.80 5.07 6.44
CA ILE A 16 68.18 4.14 5.32
C ILE A 16 69.73 4.02 5.10
N PHE A 17 70.20 2.77 4.82
CA PHE A 17 71.57 2.33 4.37
C PHE A 17 72.73 2.34 5.42
N THR A 18 73.72 1.42 5.50
CA THR A 18 74.11 0.22 4.69
C THR A 18 74.80 -0.92 5.51
N ILE A 19 74.45 -2.17 5.17
CA ILE A 19 75.05 -3.54 5.28
C ILE A 19 76.54 -3.75 5.71
N PHE A 20 76.79 -4.95 6.30
CA PHE A 20 78.01 -5.81 6.38
C PHE A 20 78.95 -5.74 7.60
N PHE A 21 78.94 -6.79 8.45
CA PHE A 21 79.91 -7.90 8.45
C PHE A 21 79.49 -9.04 9.41
N GLY A 22 79.95 -10.27 9.17
CA GLY A 22 80.03 -11.35 10.18
C GLY A 22 81.52 -11.67 10.48
N PRO A 23 81.88 -12.65 11.35
CA PRO A 23 81.11 -13.88 11.66
C PRO A 23 81.14 -14.38 13.14
N THR A 24 80.57 -15.57 13.37
CA THR A 24 80.88 -16.55 14.46
C THR A 24 80.74 -16.16 15.94
N THR A 25 79.60 -16.58 16.52
CA THR A 25 79.48 -17.43 17.72
C THR A 25 80.37 -17.19 18.96
N VAL A 26 79.75 -16.73 20.05
CA VAL A 26 79.94 -17.26 21.42
C VAL A 26 78.55 -17.38 22.08
N LYS A 27 78.32 -18.41 22.91
CA LYS A 27 77.14 -18.50 23.78
C LYS A 27 77.24 -17.43 24.88
N ALA A 28 76.16 -16.68 25.10
CA ALA A 28 75.81 -16.21 26.43
C ALA A 28 74.41 -16.76 26.72
N GLU A 29 74.25 -17.47 27.83
CA GLU A 29 72.95 -17.95 28.27
C GLU A 29 72.25 -16.80 29.01
N GLU A 30 71.10 -16.36 28.50
CA GLU A 30 70.14 -15.68 29.37
C GLU A 30 69.67 -16.70 30.38
N SER A 31 70.09 -16.53 31.64
CA SER A 31 69.63 -17.35 32.74
C SER A 31 68.12 -17.18 32.90
N VAL A 32 67.37 -18.25 32.64
CA VAL A 32 65.98 -18.35 33.10
C VAL A 32 66.01 -18.12 34.61
N GLU A 33 65.21 -17.19 35.12
CA GLU A 33 65.09 -17.01 36.57
C GLU A 33 64.43 -18.25 37.17
N GLU A 34 65.27 -19.12 37.73
CA GLU A 34 64.86 -20.26 38.54
C GLU A 34 64.14 -19.75 39.81
N GLY A 35 63.25 -20.58 40.36
CA GLY A 35 62.44 -20.21 41.51
C GLY A 35 61.50 -21.32 41.93
N SER A 36 60.64 -21.00 42.90
CA SER A 36 59.66 -21.91 43.50
C SER A 36 58.32 -21.23 43.74
N LEU A 37 57.28 -22.05 43.94
CA LEU A 37 56.00 -21.65 44.50
C LEU A 37 56.00 -21.95 46.00
N LEU A 38 55.85 -20.90 46.81
CA LEU A 38 55.59 -21.00 48.24
C LEU A 38 54.08 -21.06 48.50
N ASN A 39 53.66 -22.05 49.28
CA ASN A 39 52.36 -22.13 49.93
C ASN A 39 52.57 -22.03 51.45
N PHE A 40 51.75 -21.27 52.18
CA PHE A 40 51.75 -21.26 53.65
C PHE A 40 50.39 -20.89 54.25
N GLU A 41 50.15 -21.32 55.48
CA GLU A 41 48.99 -20.95 56.28
C GLU A 41 49.40 -19.98 57.41
N ILE A 42 48.57 -18.98 57.68
CA ILE A 42 48.58 -18.26 58.96
C ILE A 42 47.34 -18.64 59.75
N SER A 43 47.53 -18.93 61.04
CA SER A 43 46.48 -19.16 62.02
C SER A 43 46.75 -18.34 63.28
N ARG A 44 45.74 -18.16 64.13
CA ARG A 44 45.97 -17.81 65.54
C ARG A 44 46.13 -19.09 66.36
N ALA A 45 46.75 -19.00 67.53
CA ALA A 45 46.79 -20.11 68.49
C ALA A 45 45.38 -20.47 68.97
N GLU A 46 45.10 -21.77 69.11
CA GLU A 46 43.92 -22.23 69.84
C GLU A 46 44.18 -22.10 71.35
N PHE A 47 43.33 -21.36 72.05
CA PHE A 47 43.36 -21.27 73.51
C PHE A 47 42.25 -22.18 74.11
N SER A 48 42.28 -22.48 75.41
CA SER A 48 41.12 -23.10 76.08
C SER A 48 39.94 -22.10 76.21
N ASP A 49 38.70 -22.54 76.41
CA ASP A 49 37.51 -21.65 76.37
C ASP A 49 37.62 -20.39 77.27
N TYR A 50 38.18 -20.55 78.48
CA TYR A 50 38.41 -19.44 79.41
C TYR A 50 39.52 -18.49 78.93
N GLU A 51 40.55 -19.03 78.30
CA GLU A 51 41.65 -18.28 77.70
C GLU A 51 41.25 -17.65 76.36
N ASN A 52 40.40 -18.27 75.52
CA ASN A 52 39.84 -17.65 74.31
C ASN A 52 39.10 -16.37 74.68
N LEU A 53 38.24 -16.45 75.72
CA LEU A 53 37.48 -15.34 76.25
C LEU A 53 38.40 -14.21 76.74
N ILE A 54 39.31 -14.51 77.68
CA ILE A 54 40.19 -13.48 78.26
C ILE A 54 41.25 -13.00 77.26
N ALA A 55 41.85 -13.85 76.43
CA ALA A 55 42.81 -13.44 75.43
C ALA A 55 42.16 -12.55 74.36
N THR A 56 40.92 -12.80 73.94
CA THR A 56 40.28 -11.92 72.96
C THR A 56 39.89 -10.57 73.59
N TYR A 57 39.38 -10.52 74.82
CA TYR A 57 39.16 -9.23 75.50
C TYR A 57 40.47 -8.48 75.84
N SER A 58 41.49 -9.19 76.31
CA SER A 58 42.78 -8.61 76.74
C SER A 58 43.77 -8.35 75.60
N ASN A 59 43.50 -8.86 74.38
CA ASN A 59 44.06 -8.32 73.13
C ASN A 59 43.48 -6.93 72.76
N TYR A 60 43.22 -6.10 73.79
CA TYR A 60 43.03 -4.65 73.76
C TYR A 60 41.86 -4.11 72.91
N TRP A 61 40.97 -4.94 72.36
CA TRP A 61 39.75 -4.45 71.69
C TRP A 61 38.80 -3.68 72.63
N MET A 62 38.83 -3.93 73.93
CA MET A 62 38.15 -3.08 74.94
C MET A 62 38.72 -1.64 75.05
N THR A 63 39.87 -1.38 74.44
CA THR A 63 40.57 -0.08 74.45
C THR A 63 40.78 0.50 73.05
N GLN A 64 40.14 -0.07 72.03
CA GLN A 64 40.18 0.42 70.65
C GLN A 64 39.44 1.77 70.51
N PRO A 65 39.97 2.76 69.75
CA PRO A 65 39.25 4.01 69.45
C PRO A 65 38.01 3.88 68.55
N LYS A 66 37.48 2.67 68.35
CA LYS A 66 36.28 2.36 67.56
C LYS A 66 35.42 1.35 68.34
N ASN A 67 34.48 1.87 69.15
CA ASN A 67 33.70 1.08 70.10
C ASN A 67 32.73 0.06 69.48
N ASP A 68 32.56 -0.01 68.15
CA ASP A 68 31.61 -0.92 67.51
C ASP A 68 31.99 -2.41 67.62
N ILE A 69 33.24 -2.74 67.95
CA ILE A 69 33.73 -4.12 68.08
C ILE A 69 33.49 -4.70 69.48
N PHE A 70 33.49 -3.87 70.52
CA PHE A 70 33.28 -4.30 71.90
C PHE A 70 32.00 -3.66 72.47
N ASP A 71 30.99 -4.47 72.70
CA ASP A 71 29.75 -4.03 73.34
C ASP A 71 29.96 -3.90 74.85
N GLU A 72 30.33 -2.69 75.28
CA GLU A 72 30.47 -2.32 76.70
C GLU A 72 29.24 -2.63 77.56
N THR A 73 28.03 -2.75 76.96
CA THR A 73 26.78 -3.01 77.69
C THR A 73 26.50 -4.50 77.91
N LYS A 74 27.01 -5.37 77.02
CA LYS A 74 27.00 -6.84 77.22
C LYS A 74 28.28 -7.37 77.86
N TRP A 75 29.38 -6.59 77.78
CA TRP A 75 30.74 -7.03 78.07
C TRP A 75 31.23 -8.14 77.11
N GLU A 76 30.81 -8.04 75.85
CA GLU A 76 31.04 -9.03 74.78
C GLU A 76 31.65 -8.38 73.53
N LEU A 77 32.40 -9.15 72.75
CA LEU A 77 32.86 -8.72 71.41
C LEU A 77 31.79 -9.04 70.37
N ASN A 78 31.57 -8.15 69.42
CA ASN A 78 30.75 -8.42 68.23
C ASN A 78 31.55 -9.25 67.21
N ASN A 79 30.88 -9.82 66.20
CA ASN A 79 31.58 -10.42 65.05
C ASN A 79 32.39 -9.36 64.29
N PHE A 80 33.67 -9.63 64.02
CA PHE A 80 34.55 -8.74 63.24
C PHE A 80 35.57 -9.54 62.41
N SER A 81 36.22 -8.90 61.44
CA SER A 81 37.31 -9.52 60.67
C SER A 81 38.59 -8.69 60.72
N VAL A 82 39.71 -9.39 60.73
CA VAL A 82 41.07 -8.85 60.66
C VAL A 82 41.65 -9.15 59.28
N GLU A 83 42.20 -8.13 58.64
CA GLU A 83 42.93 -8.23 57.38
C GLU A 83 44.41 -8.53 57.60
N TYR A 84 44.99 -9.31 56.70
CA TYR A 84 46.41 -9.59 56.63
C TYR A 84 46.88 -9.37 55.18
N GLU A 85 47.70 -8.34 54.97
CA GLU A 85 48.19 -7.91 53.66
C GLU A 85 49.64 -8.38 53.46
N LEU A 86 49.86 -9.27 52.49
CA LEU A 86 51.19 -9.75 52.13
C LEU A 86 51.83 -8.85 51.08
N HIS A 87 52.90 -8.16 51.49
CA HIS A 87 53.80 -7.37 50.65
C HIS A 87 54.96 -8.26 50.18
N ILE A 88 55.15 -8.37 48.87
CA ILE A 88 56.22 -9.19 48.27
C ILE A 88 57.31 -8.27 47.73
N GLU A 89 58.56 -8.47 48.15
CA GLU A 89 59.65 -7.56 47.79
C GLU A 89 59.92 -7.53 46.27
N GLY A 90 59.78 -6.34 45.69
CA GLY A 90 59.91 -6.11 44.24
C GLY A 90 58.57 -6.11 43.47
N GLN A 91 57.44 -6.37 44.13
CA GLN A 91 56.10 -6.24 43.55
C GLN A 91 55.39 -4.98 44.08
N THR A 92 54.51 -4.40 43.26
CA THR A 92 53.68 -3.23 43.64
C THR A 92 52.28 -3.60 44.12
N ASP A 93 51.82 -4.80 43.74
CA ASP A 93 50.53 -5.35 44.16
C ASP A 93 50.71 -6.25 45.39
N THR A 94 49.70 -6.31 46.26
CA THR A 94 49.74 -7.01 47.55
C THR A 94 48.58 -8.01 47.67
N VAL A 95 48.75 -9.03 48.52
CA VAL A 95 47.74 -10.09 48.69
C VAL A 95 47.04 -9.94 50.05
N ILE A 96 45.83 -9.38 50.04
CA ILE A 96 45.00 -9.24 51.25
C ILE A 96 44.15 -10.50 51.46
N LYS A 97 44.26 -11.12 52.64
CA LYS A 97 43.32 -12.15 53.14
C LYS A 97 42.65 -11.64 54.43
N ARG A 98 41.53 -12.27 54.82
CA ARG A 98 40.78 -11.93 56.04
C ARG A 98 40.52 -13.17 56.88
N MET A 99 40.55 -12.99 58.20
CA MET A 99 40.17 -13.98 59.22
C MET A 99 39.18 -13.31 60.16
N SER A 100 38.05 -13.97 60.45
CA SER A 100 36.95 -13.42 61.25
C SER A 100 36.89 -14.05 62.64
N TYR A 101 36.37 -13.29 63.59
CA TYR A 101 36.02 -13.73 64.93
C TYR A 101 34.50 -13.90 65.02
N SER A 102 34.05 -15.01 65.60
CA SER A 102 32.65 -15.28 65.92
C SER A 102 32.42 -15.17 67.43
N SER A 103 31.55 -14.23 67.82
CA SER A 103 31.11 -14.03 69.21
C SER A 103 30.23 -15.16 69.73
N GLU A 104 29.55 -15.90 68.84
CA GLU A 104 28.68 -17.04 69.18
C GLU A 104 29.48 -18.22 69.74
N ASN A 105 30.70 -18.43 69.22
CA ASN A 105 31.58 -19.55 69.57
C ASN A 105 32.92 -19.09 70.17
N TYR A 106 33.06 -17.81 70.51
CA TYR A 106 34.27 -17.15 71.05
C TYR A 106 35.58 -17.45 70.29
N SER A 107 35.51 -17.75 68.99
CA SER A 107 36.59 -18.36 68.21
C SER A 107 36.79 -17.72 66.83
N TRP A 108 37.97 -17.94 66.25
CA TRP A 108 38.34 -17.46 64.91
C TRP A 108 37.90 -18.48 63.84
N ASP A 109 37.55 -18.01 62.64
CA ASP A 109 37.04 -18.81 61.51
C ASP A 109 38.13 -19.64 60.78
N GLY A 110 39.09 -20.18 61.52
CA GLY A 110 40.09 -21.13 61.07
C GLY A 110 41.42 -20.49 60.67
N LYS A 111 41.87 -20.77 59.44
CA LYS A 111 43.20 -20.41 58.94
C LYS A 111 43.09 -19.69 57.60
N ILE A 112 44.03 -18.80 57.32
CA ILE A 112 44.17 -18.12 56.02
C ILE A 112 45.35 -18.70 55.25
N THR A 113 45.11 -19.18 54.04
CA THR A 113 46.15 -19.76 53.17
C THR A 113 46.63 -18.74 52.14
N TYR A 114 47.94 -18.74 51.87
CA TYR A 114 48.60 -18.00 50.81
C TYR A 114 49.27 -19.01 49.88
N ASP A 115 48.64 -19.28 48.75
CA ASP A 115 49.03 -20.33 47.80
C ASP A 115 49.74 -19.75 46.57
N ASN A 116 50.65 -20.52 45.99
CA ASN A 116 51.34 -20.25 44.73
C ASN A 116 52.11 -18.90 44.68
N ILE A 117 52.64 -18.46 45.82
CA ILE A 117 53.44 -17.24 45.92
C ILE A 117 54.81 -17.50 45.26
N LYS A 118 55.06 -16.88 44.11
CA LYS A 118 56.34 -17.03 43.38
C LYS A 118 57.50 -16.41 44.16
N ILE A 119 58.53 -17.21 44.42
CA ILE A 119 59.77 -16.80 45.09
C ILE A 119 61.01 -17.28 44.29
N PRO A 120 62.13 -16.54 44.30
CA PRO A 120 63.34 -16.89 43.54
C PRO A 120 64.29 -17.88 44.27
N TYR A 121 63.85 -18.49 45.37
CA TYR A 121 64.64 -19.42 46.18
C TYR A 121 63.79 -20.64 46.55
N ASP A 122 64.42 -21.78 46.80
CA ASP A 122 63.83 -23.03 47.30
C ASP A 122 63.58 -23.02 48.82
N LYS A 123 64.07 -21.99 49.52
CA LYS A 123 64.11 -21.90 50.97
C LYS A 123 63.42 -20.65 51.53
N VAL A 124 62.63 -20.84 52.58
CA VAL A 124 61.95 -19.79 53.35
C VAL A 124 62.25 -19.96 54.83
N GLU A 125 62.54 -18.87 55.54
CA GLU A 125 62.60 -18.82 57.00
C GLU A 125 61.60 -17.79 57.54
N ILE A 126 61.06 -18.02 58.75
CA ILE A 126 60.07 -17.13 59.39
C ILE A 126 60.79 -16.17 60.35
N GLU A 127 60.46 -14.89 60.28
CA GLU A 127 60.88 -13.86 61.23
C GLU A 127 59.65 -13.22 61.89
N TYR A 128 59.76 -12.81 63.16
CA TYR A 128 58.70 -12.08 63.86
C TYR A 128 59.18 -10.66 64.19
N TYR A 129 58.55 -9.64 63.60
CA TYR A 129 58.98 -8.25 63.67
C TYR A 129 58.25 -7.44 64.75
N ASN A 130 58.97 -6.50 65.37
CA ASN A 130 58.43 -5.52 66.32
C ASN A 130 58.05 -4.22 65.58
N ALA A 131 57.16 -3.42 66.18
CA ALA A 131 56.83 -2.08 65.67
C ALA A 131 58.07 -1.15 65.68
N ASP A 132 58.03 -0.05 64.91
CA ASP A 132 59.17 0.87 64.70
C ASP A 132 59.80 1.44 65.99
N ASN A 133 59.04 1.46 67.09
CA ASN A 133 59.48 1.90 68.41
C ASN A 133 60.17 0.78 69.24
N GLY A 134 60.34 -0.42 68.68
CA GLY A 134 60.90 -1.61 69.33
C GLY A 134 59.92 -2.41 70.19
N ALA A 135 58.67 -1.98 70.34
CA ALA A 135 57.63 -2.72 71.07
C ALA A 135 57.00 -3.82 70.19
N PHE A 136 56.21 -4.70 70.81
CA PHE A 136 55.34 -5.61 70.06
C PHE A 136 54.37 -4.84 69.18
N VAL A 137 53.94 -5.45 68.08
CA VAL A 137 52.88 -4.88 67.24
C VAL A 137 51.55 -5.04 67.97
N GLU A 138 50.76 -3.96 68.01
CA GLU A 138 49.52 -3.90 68.78
C GLU A 138 48.51 -4.98 68.34
N PRO A 139 48.09 -5.91 69.24
CA PRO A 139 47.32 -7.10 68.87
C PRO A 139 45.85 -6.82 68.52
N TYR A 140 45.41 -5.57 68.72
CA TYR A 140 44.05 -5.10 68.46
C TYR A 140 43.80 -4.62 67.03
N LEU A 141 44.85 -4.49 66.19
CA LEU A 141 44.68 -3.95 64.84
C LEU A 141 43.77 -4.84 64.00
N LEU A 142 42.96 -4.21 63.15
CA LEU A 142 42.09 -4.88 62.17
C LEU A 142 42.79 -5.14 60.83
N HIS A 143 44.06 -4.77 60.73
CA HIS A 143 44.84 -4.86 59.51
C HIS A 143 46.31 -5.01 59.90
N TYR A 144 46.97 -6.05 59.39
CA TYR A 144 48.39 -6.33 59.61
C TYR A 144 49.12 -6.50 58.29
N ASN A 145 50.29 -5.88 58.17
CA ASN A 145 51.19 -6.16 57.07
C ASN A 145 52.02 -7.41 57.36
N LEU A 146 52.27 -8.20 56.33
CA LEU A 146 53.21 -9.31 56.28
C LEU A 146 54.22 -8.99 55.19
N TYR A 147 55.49 -9.34 55.35
CA TYR A 147 56.51 -9.02 54.35
C TYR A 147 57.28 -10.27 53.92
N LEU A 148 57.33 -10.53 52.62
CA LEU A 148 58.13 -11.60 52.03
C LEU A 148 59.35 -11.00 51.32
N LYS A 149 60.50 -11.01 52.02
CA LYS A 149 61.74 -10.30 51.64
C LYS A 149 62.82 -11.26 51.17
N LYS A 150 63.71 -10.83 50.29
CA LYS A 150 64.89 -11.59 49.81
C LYS A 150 66.04 -11.42 50.80
N SER A 151 66.76 -12.51 51.12
CA SER A 151 67.94 -12.47 51.99
C SER A 151 68.94 -13.53 51.59
N ASN A 152 70.02 -13.11 50.91
CA ASN A 152 71.08 -13.95 50.34
C ASN A 152 70.57 -15.07 49.40
N ASP A 153 70.28 -16.23 49.98
CA ASP A 153 69.96 -17.53 49.38
C ASP A 153 68.54 -18.02 49.72
N LYS A 154 67.73 -17.19 50.38
CA LYS A 154 66.41 -17.55 50.91
C LYS A 154 65.44 -16.36 50.92
N MET A 155 64.16 -16.66 51.08
CA MET A 155 63.17 -15.67 51.49
C MET A 155 63.02 -15.63 53.02
N ILE A 156 62.71 -14.44 53.54
CA ILE A 156 62.28 -14.22 54.92
C ILE A 156 60.80 -13.82 54.89
N LEU A 157 59.95 -14.65 55.51
CA LEU A 157 58.56 -14.31 55.77
C LEU A 157 58.47 -13.64 57.15
N SER A 158 58.40 -12.31 57.14
CA SER A 158 58.43 -11.45 58.32
C SER A 158 56.99 -11.06 58.73
N ILE A 159 56.60 -11.41 59.95
CA ILE A 159 55.22 -11.37 60.48
C ILE A 159 55.18 -10.55 61.78
N PRO A 160 54.12 -9.78 62.09
CA PRO A 160 54.07 -8.98 63.31
C PRO A 160 54.13 -9.86 64.57
N LYS A 161 55.04 -9.52 65.49
CA LYS A 161 55.11 -10.13 66.81
C LYS A 161 54.06 -9.49 67.71
N LEU A 162 53.01 -10.24 68.01
CA LEU A 162 51.89 -9.81 68.87
C LEU A 162 52.07 -10.35 70.29
N SER A 163 51.73 -9.53 71.29
CA SER A 163 51.86 -9.85 72.72
C SER A 163 50.55 -9.54 73.46
N PRO A 164 50.07 -10.42 74.37
CA PRO A 164 48.91 -10.14 75.20
C PRO A 164 49.24 -9.07 76.26
N ARG A 165 48.22 -8.63 77.00
CA ARG A 165 48.41 -7.61 78.04
C ARG A 165 49.21 -8.18 79.22
N LYS A 166 50.20 -7.42 79.71
CA LYS A 166 51.16 -7.77 80.79
C LYS A 166 50.55 -8.17 82.15
N ASP A 167 49.23 -8.18 82.25
CA ASP A 167 48.47 -8.39 83.48
C ASP A 167 48.29 -9.89 83.80
N TYR A 168 48.57 -10.79 82.83
CA TYR A 168 48.42 -12.25 82.94
C TYR A 168 49.74 -13.00 82.65
N GLU A 169 50.42 -13.37 83.75
CA GLU A 169 51.65 -14.19 83.83
C GLU A 169 52.89 -13.68 83.06
N ASN A 170 54.08 -14.17 83.41
CA ASN A 170 55.35 -13.58 82.98
C ASN A 170 55.61 -13.79 81.47
N PRO A 171 55.81 -12.72 80.68
CA PRO A 171 56.31 -12.82 79.31
C PRO A 171 57.62 -13.59 79.23
N THR A 172 57.59 -14.79 78.64
CA THR A 172 58.79 -15.63 78.44
C THR A 172 59.68 -15.14 77.31
N GLY A 173 59.19 -14.17 76.52
CA GLY A 173 59.89 -13.58 75.38
C GLY A 173 59.58 -14.22 74.03
N ASP A 174 58.98 -15.42 74.01
CA ASP A 174 58.73 -16.23 72.79
C ASP A 174 57.29 -16.12 72.25
N GLU A 175 56.53 -15.10 72.68
CA GLU A 175 55.13 -14.89 72.29
C GLU A 175 54.91 -14.82 70.77
N LYS A 176 54.02 -15.70 70.29
CA LYS A 176 53.59 -15.89 68.90
C LYS A 176 52.08 -16.18 68.86
N ILE A 177 51.26 -15.14 68.95
CA ILE A 177 49.79 -15.29 68.83
C ILE A 177 49.40 -15.75 67.41
N LEU A 178 50.18 -15.31 66.40
CA LEU A 178 50.10 -15.80 65.03
C LEU A 178 51.09 -16.96 64.84
N ASN A 179 50.61 -18.07 64.30
CA ASN A 179 51.41 -19.23 63.93
C ASN A 179 51.42 -19.38 62.40
N VAL A 180 52.61 -19.60 61.83
CA VAL A 180 52.75 -20.04 60.43
C VAL A 180 52.78 -21.55 60.40
N ASN A 181 51.91 -22.15 59.60
CA ASN A 181 51.85 -23.59 59.39
C ASN A 181 52.03 -23.91 57.90
N ASN A 182 52.27 -25.19 57.60
CA ASN A 182 52.20 -25.74 56.25
C ASN A 182 53.02 -24.96 55.20
N ILE A 183 54.23 -24.51 55.56
CA ILE A 183 55.20 -23.98 54.60
C ILE A 183 55.62 -25.13 53.67
N ASP A 184 55.19 -25.02 52.42
CA ASP A 184 55.40 -25.99 51.36
C ASP A 184 55.96 -25.24 50.14
N ILE A 185 57.14 -25.65 49.68
CA ILE A 185 57.90 -24.97 48.63
C ILE A 185 58.11 -25.96 47.48
N LYS A 186 57.62 -25.59 46.30
CA LYS A 186 57.64 -26.43 45.09
C LYS A 186 58.49 -25.77 44.01
N GLU A 187 59.54 -26.44 43.57
CA GLU A 187 60.40 -25.97 42.47
C GLU A 187 59.60 -25.70 41.19
N LEU A 188 59.90 -24.60 40.50
CA LEU A 188 59.31 -24.25 39.20
C LEU A 188 60.25 -24.64 38.06
N ASN A 189 60.27 -25.93 37.67
CA ASN A 189 60.39 -26.46 36.29
C ASN A 189 60.66 -27.99 36.26
N PRO A 190 60.47 -28.72 35.13
CA PRO A 190 60.16 -28.23 33.79
C PRO A 190 58.79 -28.63 33.22
N THR A 191 58.16 -27.66 32.55
CA THR A 191 57.03 -27.73 31.60
C THR A 191 56.45 -29.12 31.23
N ILE A 192 55.24 -29.42 31.72
CA ILE A 192 54.36 -30.44 31.10
C ILE A 192 53.70 -29.80 29.85
N LYS A 193 54.33 -29.95 28.68
CA LYS A 193 53.76 -29.47 27.39
C LYS A 193 52.71 -30.42 26.82
N ALA A 194 52.75 -31.68 27.22
CA ALA A 194 51.87 -32.75 26.79
C ALA A 194 51.62 -33.71 27.95
N LEU A 195 50.39 -34.19 28.07
CA LEU A 195 49.98 -35.21 29.04
C LEU A 195 49.72 -36.53 28.29
N TYR A 196 50.31 -37.64 28.70
CA TYR A 196 50.20 -38.92 27.98
C TYR A 196 49.05 -39.79 28.49
N LEU A 197 48.26 -40.35 27.56
CA LEU A 197 47.08 -41.18 27.82
C LEU A 197 47.20 -42.54 27.11
N ASN A 198 47.00 -43.63 27.85
CA ASN A 198 47.13 -45.01 27.39
C ASN A 198 46.14 -45.94 28.11
N GLY A 199 44.90 -46.04 27.63
CA GLY A 199 43.89 -46.90 28.26
C GLY A 199 44.24 -48.39 28.36
N GLN A 200 45.17 -48.88 27.53
CA GLN A 200 45.64 -50.26 27.60
C GLN A 200 46.65 -50.47 28.74
N ALA A 201 47.79 -49.76 28.70
CA ALA A 201 48.94 -50.03 29.57
C ALA A 201 49.19 -48.97 30.67
N GLY A 202 48.48 -47.84 30.65
CA GLY A 202 48.58 -46.79 31.65
C GLY A 202 47.92 -47.12 33.00
N ASP A 203 48.18 -46.27 33.98
CA ASP A 203 47.67 -46.32 35.35
C ASP A 203 47.29 -44.90 35.81
N ASP A 204 46.12 -44.73 36.43
CA ASP A 204 45.62 -43.42 36.89
C ASP A 204 46.29 -42.94 38.18
N ASN A 205 47.16 -43.76 38.78
CA ASN A 205 48.10 -43.34 39.82
C ASN A 205 49.35 -42.63 39.26
N PHE A 206 49.54 -42.60 37.93
CA PHE A 206 50.64 -41.87 37.31
C PHE A 206 50.31 -40.39 37.04
N ASP A 207 51.37 -39.61 36.83
CA ASP A 207 51.29 -38.15 36.63
C ASP A 207 51.09 -37.74 35.16
N GLY A 208 51.10 -38.68 34.21
CA GLY A 208 50.94 -38.41 32.78
C GLY A 208 52.09 -37.64 32.13
N THR A 209 53.20 -37.40 32.83
CA THR A 209 54.28 -36.49 32.35
C THR A 209 55.17 -37.08 31.25
N THR A 210 55.24 -38.41 31.16
CA THR A 210 56.01 -39.14 30.13
C THR A 210 55.19 -40.31 29.57
N PRO A 211 55.56 -40.87 28.39
CA PRO A 211 54.87 -42.04 27.82
C PRO A 211 54.82 -43.26 28.75
N GLU A 212 55.87 -43.46 29.55
CA GLU A 212 56.01 -44.57 30.52
C GLU A 212 55.12 -44.36 31.75
N LYS A 213 54.77 -43.11 32.03
CA LYS A 213 53.86 -42.66 33.10
C LYS A 213 52.48 -42.23 32.57
N ALA A 214 52.06 -42.74 31.41
CA ALA A 214 50.78 -42.37 30.84
C ALA A 214 49.60 -42.78 31.74
N VAL A 215 48.64 -41.87 31.95
CA VAL A 215 47.40 -42.18 32.66
C VAL A 215 46.52 -43.13 31.85
N LYS A 216 45.53 -43.77 32.50
CA LYS A 216 44.68 -44.79 31.89
C LYS A 216 43.37 -44.23 31.35
N THR A 217 42.68 -43.40 32.11
CA THR A 217 41.33 -42.92 31.78
C THR A 217 41.34 -41.53 31.16
N PHE A 218 40.32 -41.26 30.32
CA PHE A 218 40.09 -39.90 29.83
C PHE A 218 39.76 -38.95 30.98
N GLU A 219 39.03 -39.43 31.98
CA GLU A 219 38.65 -38.72 33.19
C GLU A 219 39.88 -38.25 33.98
N LYS A 220 40.89 -39.12 34.20
CA LYS A 220 42.14 -38.72 34.83
C LYS A 220 42.96 -37.75 33.96
N ALA A 221 42.96 -37.96 32.64
CA ALA A 221 43.62 -37.04 31.71
C ALA A 221 42.97 -35.63 31.71
N LYS A 222 41.65 -35.55 31.83
CA LYS A 222 40.89 -34.30 31.98
C LYS A 222 41.21 -33.62 33.31
N GLU A 223 41.21 -34.37 34.42
CA GLU A 223 41.54 -33.85 35.76
C GLU A 223 42.92 -33.16 35.78
N LEU A 224 43.96 -33.85 35.32
CA LEU A 224 45.33 -33.33 35.32
C LEU A 224 45.53 -32.15 34.37
N SER A 225 44.85 -32.14 33.21
CA SER A 225 44.93 -31.04 32.24
C SER A 225 44.08 -29.81 32.62
N ALA A 226 43.00 -29.97 33.38
CA ALA A 226 42.30 -28.86 34.03
C ALA A 226 43.19 -28.20 35.11
N GLY A 227 43.85 -29.03 35.92
CA GLY A 227 44.79 -28.60 36.97
C GLY A 227 46.07 -27.92 36.45
N ASN A 228 46.42 -28.12 35.16
CA ASN A 228 47.57 -27.46 34.53
C ASN A 228 47.21 -26.82 33.20
N GLN A 229 46.96 -25.50 33.26
CA GLN A 229 46.55 -24.67 32.13
C GLN A 229 47.56 -24.58 30.97
N ASP A 230 48.84 -24.94 31.18
CA ASP A 230 49.84 -25.01 30.10
C ASP A 230 49.74 -26.29 29.26
N THR A 231 48.99 -27.31 29.72
CA THR A 231 48.72 -28.54 28.97
C THR A 231 47.92 -28.22 27.71
N LYS A 232 48.57 -28.24 26.53
CA LYS A 232 47.88 -28.00 25.24
C LYS A 232 47.48 -29.29 24.54
N HIS A 233 48.10 -30.42 24.88
CA HIS A 233 47.83 -31.71 24.24
C HIS A 233 47.70 -32.84 25.26
N ILE A 234 46.63 -33.62 25.15
CA ILE A 234 46.55 -34.97 25.72
C ILE A 234 46.95 -35.94 24.58
N VAL A 235 48.12 -36.54 24.69
CA VAL A 235 48.76 -37.35 23.66
C VAL A 235 48.41 -38.82 23.87
N VAL A 236 47.55 -39.35 23.00
CA VAL A 236 47.07 -40.73 23.08
C VAL A 236 48.07 -41.66 22.42
N ILE A 237 48.65 -42.56 23.22
CA ILE A 237 49.64 -43.58 22.80
C ILE A 237 49.13 -45.02 22.93
N GLY A 238 47.90 -45.20 23.40
CA GLY A 238 47.22 -46.50 23.46
C GLY A 238 45.70 -46.32 23.49
N THR A 239 44.97 -47.20 22.80
CA THR A 239 43.51 -47.10 22.62
C THR A 239 42.81 -46.98 23.97
N THR A 240 42.01 -45.92 24.14
CA THR A 240 41.32 -45.64 25.39
C THR A 240 39.82 -45.89 25.22
N ASP A 241 39.25 -46.81 26.00
CA ASP A 241 37.80 -47.00 26.00
C ASP A 241 37.12 -45.80 26.69
N ILE A 242 36.04 -45.28 26.11
CA ILE A 242 35.30 -44.09 26.59
C ILE A 242 33.82 -44.38 26.83
N GLN A 243 33.22 -43.68 27.79
CA GLN A 243 31.79 -43.72 28.14
C GLN A 243 31.39 -42.41 28.84
N GLY A 244 30.10 -42.05 28.82
CA GLY A 244 29.61 -40.82 29.45
C GLY A 244 29.98 -39.55 28.69
N GLU A 245 30.08 -38.42 29.40
CA GLU A 245 30.43 -37.13 28.79
C GLU A 245 31.95 -37.02 28.57
N ILE A 246 32.34 -36.78 27.32
CA ILE A 246 33.74 -36.65 26.89
C ILE A 246 33.95 -35.22 26.40
N SER A 247 34.33 -34.33 27.32
CA SER A 247 34.52 -32.89 27.05
C SER A 247 35.79 -32.33 27.70
N LEU A 248 36.43 -31.38 27.03
CA LEU A 248 37.64 -30.68 27.49
C LEU A 248 37.40 -29.18 27.74
N SER A 249 36.14 -28.77 27.90
CA SER A 249 35.68 -27.39 28.12
C SER A 249 36.34 -26.63 29.28
N GLU A 250 36.87 -27.34 30.28
CA GLU A 250 37.54 -26.79 31.47
C GLU A 250 39.07 -26.71 31.31
N THR A 251 39.59 -26.99 30.11
CA THR A 251 41.03 -27.16 29.82
C THR A 251 41.46 -26.36 28.59
N ASN A 252 42.78 -26.15 28.44
CA ASN A 252 43.37 -25.65 27.19
C ASN A 252 43.84 -26.78 26.25
N ALA A 253 43.41 -28.03 26.50
CA ALA A 253 43.95 -29.20 25.85
C ALA A 253 43.10 -29.68 24.65
N GLN A 254 43.78 -30.26 23.66
CA GLN A 254 43.17 -31.08 22.61
C GLN A 254 43.72 -32.51 22.66
N ILE A 255 42.93 -33.48 22.20
CA ILE A 255 43.38 -34.86 22.02
C ILE A 255 44.25 -34.93 20.76
N LEU A 256 45.44 -35.52 20.86
CA LEU A 256 46.40 -35.64 19.77
C LEU A 256 46.90 -37.09 19.66
N ARG A 257 46.95 -37.65 18.44
CA ARG A 257 47.59 -38.95 18.20
C ARG A 257 49.09 -38.88 18.51
N GLY A 258 49.58 -39.76 19.37
CA GLY A 258 51.01 -39.89 19.68
C GLY A 258 51.83 -40.38 18.48
N GLU A 259 53.09 -39.95 18.39
CA GLU A 259 53.98 -40.30 17.28
C GLU A 259 54.25 -41.82 17.25
N GLY A 260 53.92 -42.45 16.12
CA GLY A 260 54.02 -43.90 15.93
C GLY A 260 52.82 -44.73 16.45
N PHE A 261 51.82 -44.10 17.10
CA PHE A 261 50.63 -44.82 17.55
C PHE A 261 49.59 -44.92 16.43
N ASN A 262 49.44 -46.11 15.83
CA ASN A 262 48.60 -46.32 14.65
C ASN A 262 47.15 -46.77 14.95
N GLY A 263 46.81 -47.03 16.22
CA GLY A 263 45.51 -47.58 16.66
C GLY A 263 44.35 -46.58 16.66
N TYR A 264 43.18 -46.98 17.17
CA TYR A 264 42.12 -46.00 17.47
C TYR A 264 42.54 -45.14 18.66
N LEU A 265 42.22 -43.85 18.68
CA LEU A 265 42.47 -43.03 19.87
C LEU A 265 41.46 -43.38 20.96
N PHE A 266 40.18 -43.41 20.57
CA PHE A 266 39.07 -43.79 21.44
C PHE A 266 38.31 -45.00 20.90
N SER A 267 37.69 -45.75 21.82
CA SER A 267 36.73 -46.80 21.47
C SER A 267 35.51 -46.74 22.39
N VAL A 268 34.30 -46.77 21.84
CA VAL A 268 33.07 -46.88 22.64
C VAL A 268 32.75 -48.35 22.81
N GLY A 269 32.81 -48.84 24.06
CA GLY A 269 32.57 -50.24 24.41
C GLY A 269 31.21 -50.77 23.96
N SER A 270 31.11 -52.07 23.65
CA SER A 270 29.84 -52.68 23.21
C SER A 270 28.72 -52.44 24.23
N GLY A 271 27.58 -51.90 23.78
CA GLY A 271 26.47 -51.54 24.67
C GLY A 271 26.73 -50.33 25.60
N LYS A 272 27.77 -49.53 25.34
CA LYS A 272 28.07 -48.27 26.05
C LYS A 272 27.62 -47.05 25.24
N SER A 273 27.55 -45.91 25.90
CA SER A 273 27.27 -44.62 25.25
C SER A 273 28.36 -43.62 25.66
N ALA A 274 28.83 -42.83 24.70
CA ALA A 274 29.75 -41.71 24.92
C ALA A 274 29.26 -40.48 24.15
N SER A 275 29.37 -39.30 24.75
CA SER A 275 28.82 -38.06 24.20
C SER A 275 29.92 -37.00 24.15
N LEU A 276 30.36 -36.64 22.95
CA LEU A 276 31.43 -35.67 22.69
C LEU A 276 30.86 -34.24 22.63
N SER A 277 31.48 -33.31 23.36
CA SER A 277 31.26 -31.87 23.18
C SER A 277 32.53 -31.08 23.52
N ASN A 278 32.72 -29.91 22.92
CA ASN A 278 33.84 -28.99 23.22
C ASN A 278 35.21 -29.71 23.32
N ILE A 279 35.56 -30.45 22.27
CA ILE A 279 36.74 -31.33 22.23
C ILE A 279 37.28 -31.45 20.80
N ILE A 280 38.57 -31.16 20.64
CA ILE A 280 39.29 -31.41 19.38
C ILE A 280 40.00 -32.76 19.51
N VAL A 281 39.87 -33.61 18.49
CA VAL A 281 40.53 -34.90 18.36
C VAL A 281 41.28 -34.92 17.04
N ASP A 282 42.60 -34.75 17.10
CA ASP A 282 43.47 -34.59 15.95
C ASP A 282 44.35 -35.84 15.71
N GLY A 283 44.25 -36.39 14.50
CA GLY A 283 44.98 -37.58 14.07
C GLY A 283 46.47 -37.37 13.81
N ASN A 284 46.99 -36.15 13.93
CA ASN A 284 48.41 -35.81 13.87
C ASN A 284 49.14 -36.38 12.64
N SER A 285 48.47 -36.38 11.48
CA SER A 285 48.97 -37.05 10.26
C SER A 285 50.22 -36.42 9.66
N GLU A 286 50.51 -35.15 9.97
CA GLU A 286 51.78 -34.50 9.60
C GLU A 286 53.00 -35.22 10.20
N LYS A 287 52.82 -35.87 11.36
CA LYS A 287 53.83 -36.67 12.06
C LYS A 287 53.61 -38.18 11.94
N ASN A 288 52.40 -38.62 11.58
CA ASN A 288 52.00 -40.03 11.56
C ASN A 288 51.59 -40.48 10.15
N THR A 289 52.56 -40.99 9.39
CA THR A 289 52.35 -41.51 8.02
C THR A 289 51.95 -42.99 7.95
N ASN A 290 51.84 -43.67 9.10
CA ASN A 290 51.53 -45.10 9.20
C ASN A 290 50.21 -45.41 9.94
N ILE A 291 49.30 -44.44 10.07
CA ILE A 291 48.00 -44.62 10.73
C ILE A 291 47.23 -45.78 10.08
N GLU A 292 46.74 -46.73 10.89
CA GLU A 292 46.02 -47.93 10.43
C GLU A 292 44.52 -47.90 10.75
N LYS A 293 44.08 -46.96 11.59
CA LYS A 293 42.74 -46.92 12.20
C LYS A 293 42.17 -45.50 12.25
N SER A 294 40.86 -45.43 12.40
CA SER A 294 40.07 -44.21 12.64
C SER A 294 40.50 -43.49 13.92
N LEU A 295 39.99 -42.29 14.17
CA LEU A 295 40.10 -41.65 15.50
C LEU A 295 39.29 -42.42 16.55
N ILE A 296 38.06 -42.83 16.18
CA ILE A 296 37.09 -43.44 17.09
C ILE A 296 36.51 -44.73 16.49
N GLU A 297 36.53 -45.79 17.27
CA GLU A 297 35.77 -47.03 17.04
C GLU A 297 34.47 -47.00 17.85
N VAL A 298 33.36 -47.44 17.27
CA VAL A 298 32.07 -47.57 17.96
C VAL A 298 31.58 -49.01 17.80
N LYS A 299 31.66 -49.79 18.88
CA LYS A 299 31.42 -51.25 18.90
C LYS A 299 29.91 -51.59 18.89
N ALA A 300 29.59 -52.88 18.76
CA ALA A 300 28.21 -53.35 18.61
C ALA A 300 27.28 -52.93 19.76
N ASN A 301 26.09 -52.44 19.40
CA ASN A 301 25.07 -51.85 20.26
C ASN A 301 25.52 -50.59 21.05
N ALA A 302 26.68 -50.01 20.73
CA ALA A 302 27.13 -48.77 21.35
C ALA A 302 26.52 -47.52 20.70
N ILE A 303 26.58 -46.40 21.40
CA ILE A 303 26.10 -45.08 20.96
C ILE A 303 27.23 -44.06 21.05
N LEU A 304 27.45 -43.28 19.98
CA LEU A 304 28.31 -42.10 20.00
C LEU A 304 27.49 -40.86 19.65
N ASP A 305 27.35 -39.93 20.61
CA ASP A 305 26.77 -38.62 20.34
C ASP A 305 27.88 -37.62 20.00
N ILE A 306 27.66 -36.81 18.96
CA ILE A 306 28.59 -35.78 18.47
C ILE A 306 27.85 -34.43 18.55
N GLY A 307 28.15 -33.67 19.60
CA GLY A 307 27.55 -32.38 19.93
C GLY A 307 28.35 -31.18 19.44
N SER A 308 27.97 -30.00 19.92
CA SER A 308 28.65 -28.74 19.63
C SER A 308 30.09 -28.69 20.17
N GLY A 309 30.96 -27.95 19.49
CA GLY A 309 32.37 -27.79 19.88
C GLY A 309 33.26 -29.01 19.63
N THR A 310 32.72 -30.14 19.17
CA THR A 310 33.53 -31.30 18.77
C THR A 310 34.16 -31.08 17.38
N ASN A 311 35.45 -31.39 17.23
CA ASN A 311 36.10 -31.44 15.92
C ASN A 311 36.96 -32.72 15.81
N LEU A 312 36.59 -33.65 14.90
CA LEU A 312 37.32 -34.89 14.64
C LEU A 312 38.09 -34.75 13.32
N LYS A 313 39.42 -34.65 13.38
CA LYS A 313 40.19 -34.15 12.24
C LYS A 313 41.54 -34.80 12.00
N ASN A 314 42.09 -34.52 10.81
CA ASN A 314 43.49 -34.76 10.47
C ASN A 314 43.95 -36.21 10.66
N ASN A 315 43.07 -37.20 10.50
CA ASN A 315 43.41 -38.62 10.56
C ASN A 315 43.43 -39.25 9.15
N GLN A 316 44.65 -39.45 8.64
CA GLN A 316 44.90 -39.89 7.27
C GLN A 316 45.35 -41.35 7.28
N ILE A 317 44.40 -42.28 7.15
CA ILE A 317 44.73 -43.71 7.18
C ILE A 317 45.57 -44.07 5.95
N LYS A 318 46.67 -44.80 6.19
CA LYS A 318 47.58 -45.31 5.17
C LYS A 318 46.88 -46.33 4.28
N ALA A 319 47.07 -46.21 2.97
CA ALA A 319 46.53 -47.17 2.01
C ALA A 319 47.10 -48.58 2.24
N ILE A 320 46.21 -49.57 2.32
CA ILE A 320 46.58 -51.00 2.38
C ILE A 320 46.51 -51.56 0.95
N LYS A 321 47.49 -52.39 0.57
CA LYS A 321 47.51 -53.05 -0.74
C LYS A 321 46.40 -54.08 -0.82
N ASP A 322 45.64 -54.10 -1.92
CA ASP A 322 44.54 -55.03 -2.19
C ASP A 322 43.49 -55.12 -1.05
N THR A 323 43.25 -54.04 -0.28
CA THR A 323 42.32 -54.05 0.86
C THR A 323 41.80 -52.65 1.20
N ALA A 324 40.52 -52.55 1.56
CA ALA A 324 39.89 -51.31 1.98
C ALA A 324 40.28 -50.87 3.41
N THR A 325 40.28 -49.56 3.66
CA THR A 325 40.36 -48.97 5.01
C THR A 325 39.06 -48.26 5.38
N ASN A 326 38.72 -48.29 6.67
CA ASN A 326 37.39 -47.96 7.17
C ASN A 326 37.41 -46.70 8.04
N GLY A 327 36.66 -45.67 7.65
CA GLY A 327 36.35 -44.49 8.49
C GLY A 327 37.57 -43.64 8.84
N GLY A 328 37.75 -42.49 8.20
CA GLY A 328 38.89 -41.62 8.54
C GLY A 328 38.81 -41.10 9.99
N ALA A 329 37.66 -40.57 10.41
CA ALA A 329 37.41 -40.19 11.80
C ALA A 329 36.68 -41.28 12.60
N VAL A 330 35.57 -41.80 12.08
CA VAL A 330 34.69 -42.72 12.82
C VAL A 330 34.44 -44.01 12.05
N TYR A 331 34.68 -45.15 12.70
CA TYR A 331 34.23 -46.46 12.25
C TYR A 331 33.19 -47.02 13.23
N ALA A 332 31.97 -47.24 12.75
CA ALA A 332 30.84 -47.71 13.53
C ALA A 332 30.42 -49.10 13.05
N ASN A 333 30.31 -50.06 13.97
CA ASN A 333 30.00 -51.46 13.64
C ASN A 333 28.84 -51.98 14.50
N SER A 334 27.69 -52.23 13.87
CA SER A 334 26.40 -52.54 14.52
C SER A 334 26.01 -51.54 15.63
N ALA A 335 26.23 -50.25 15.40
CA ALA A 335 26.15 -49.18 16.39
C ALA A 335 25.21 -48.03 16.00
N THR A 336 25.05 -47.04 16.88
CA THR A 336 24.32 -45.79 16.61
C THR A 336 25.23 -44.57 16.73
N ILE A 337 25.18 -43.66 15.75
CA ILE A 337 25.87 -42.37 15.78
C ILE A 337 24.80 -41.26 15.78
N ASN A 338 24.82 -40.35 16.75
CA ASN A 338 23.90 -39.20 16.81
C ASN A 338 24.69 -37.90 16.61
N MET A 339 24.67 -37.35 15.40
CA MET A 339 25.37 -36.09 15.09
C MET A 339 24.37 -34.93 15.03
N SER A 340 24.40 -34.10 16.07
CA SER A 340 23.58 -32.89 16.21
C SER A 340 24.42 -31.61 16.11
N GLY A 341 25.74 -31.73 16.18
CA GLY A 341 26.69 -30.63 16.01
C GLY A 341 28.07 -31.14 15.62
N GLY A 342 29.06 -30.27 15.82
CA GLY A 342 30.47 -30.60 15.60
C GLY A 342 30.89 -30.62 14.13
N ILE A 343 32.18 -30.90 13.92
CA ILE A 343 32.84 -30.94 12.62
C ILE A 343 33.64 -32.24 12.50
N ILE A 344 33.60 -32.85 11.32
CA ILE A 344 34.44 -34.00 10.94
C ILE A 344 35.17 -33.62 9.66
N GLU A 345 36.47 -33.33 9.74
CA GLU A 345 37.20 -32.68 8.65
C GLU A 345 38.62 -33.16 8.37
N ASN A 346 39.02 -33.12 7.09
CA ASN A 346 40.38 -33.44 6.64
C ASN A 346 40.85 -34.84 7.09
N ASN A 347 39.95 -35.81 7.13
CA ASN A 347 40.25 -37.22 7.38
C ASN A 347 40.29 -38.01 6.06
N GLN A 348 40.89 -39.20 6.08
CA GLN A 348 41.02 -40.05 4.88
C GLN A 348 40.97 -41.54 5.20
N ALA A 349 40.23 -42.27 4.37
CA ALA A 349 40.16 -43.74 4.30
C ALA A 349 39.89 -44.16 2.84
N THR A 350 39.55 -45.42 2.56
CA THR A 350 38.96 -45.82 1.25
C THR A 350 37.43 -45.84 1.33
N TYR A 351 36.87 -46.34 2.43
CA TYR A 351 35.44 -46.34 2.72
C TYR A 351 35.13 -45.35 3.84
N GLY A 352 34.35 -44.32 3.55
CA GLY A 352 33.97 -43.31 4.54
C GLY A 352 35.16 -42.43 4.91
N GLY A 353 35.54 -41.50 4.03
CA GLY A 353 36.68 -40.61 4.28
C GLY A 353 36.55 -39.86 5.61
N GLY A 354 35.33 -39.48 6.02
CA GLY A 354 34.99 -39.09 7.39
C GLY A 354 34.44 -40.25 8.23
N ILE A 355 33.32 -40.84 7.81
CA ILE A 355 32.54 -41.81 8.60
C ILE A 355 32.25 -43.09 7.80
N HIS A 356 32.54 -44.26 8.37
CA HIS A 356 32.07 -45.55 7.86
C HIS A 356 31.10 -46.21 8.85
N LEU A 357 29.84 -46.36 8.42
CA LEU A 357 28.79 -47.11 9.09
C LEU A 357 28.73 -48.53 8.51
N ASN A 358 28.92 -49.56 9.34
CA ASN A 358 28.74 -50.97 8.98
C ASN A 358 27.61 -51.56 9.84
N GLY A 359 26.52 -52.01 9.22
CA GLY A 359 25.28 -52.43 9.91
C GLY A 359 24.76 -51.44 10.96
N SER A 360 25.01 -50.14 10.79
CA SER A 360 24.88 -49.10 11.82
C SER A 360 23.88 -48.01 11.44
N THR A 361 23.32 -47.32 12.43
CA THR A 361 22.41 -46.18 12.22
C THR A 361 23.13 -44.87 12.51
N MET A 362 22.99 -43.87 11.62
CA MET A 362 23.38 -42.49 11.89
C MET A 362 22.16 -41.59 11.88
N ASN A 363 21.91 -40.89 12.98
CA ASN A 363 20.94 -39.81 13.08
C ASN A 363 21.71 -38.49 12.94
N PHE A 364 21.50 -37.79 11.83
CA PHE A 364 22.26 -36.59 11.46
C PHE A 364 21.30 -35.40 11.33
N SER A 365 21.25 -34.55 12.35
CA SER A 365 20.36 -33.39 12.43
C SER A 365 21.08 -32.05 12.44
N GLY A 366 22.39 -32.04 12.67
CA GLY A 366 23.24 -30.86 12.65
C GLY A 366 24.72 -31.22 12.70
N GLY A 367 25.59 -30.23 12.48
CA GLY A 367 27.02 -30.45 12.32
C GLY A 367 27.45 -30.66 10.86
N ILE A 368 28.76 -30.78 10.66
CA ILE A 368 29.39 -30.72 9.33
C ILE A 368 30.37 -31.88 9.13
N VAL A 369 30.24 -32.60 8.01
CA VAL A 369 31.24 -33.55 7.50
C VAL A 369 31.87 -32.93 6.24
N GLN A 370 33.11 -32.46 6.31
CA GLN A 370 33.72 -31.65 5.24
C GLN A 370 35.17 -31.98 4.86
N ASN A 371 35.55 -31.74 3.61
CA ASN A 371 36.95 -31.86 3.13
C ASN A 371 37.60 -33.24 3.37
N ASN A 372 36.82 -34.28 3.64
CA ASN A 372 37.32 -35.63 3.86
C ASN A 372 37.53 -36.36 2.51
N LYS A 373 38.38 -37.39 2.50
CA LYS A 373 38.81 -38.06 1.27
C LYS A 373 38.63 -39.57 1.33
N SER A 374 37.89 -40.10 0.37
CA SER A 374 37.93 -41.50 -0.01
C SER A 374 38.98 -41.67 -1.12
N ASN A 375 40.15 -42.17 -0.75
CA ASN A 375 41.21 -42.51 -1.70
C ASN A 375 40.98 -43.90 -2.29
N LEU A 376 41.53 -44.14 -3.48
CA LEU A 376 41.49 -45.44 -4.14
C LEU A 376 42.50 -46.43 -3.53
N ALA A 377 42.02 -47.61 -3.16
CA ALA A 377 42.81 -48.84 -3.18
C ALA A 377 42.27 -49.78 -4.26
N ILE A 378 43.14 -50.44 -5.01
CA ILE A 378 42.77 -51.40 -6.06
C ILE A 378 43.12 -52.80 -5.57
N ASP A 379 42.15 -53.71 -5.57
CA ASP A 379 42.39 -55.15 -5.38
C ASP A 379 42.30 -55.87 -6.73
N ARG A 380 43.45 -56.43 -7.15
CA ARG A 380 43.60 -57.20 -8.39
C ARG A 380 43.66 -58.72 -8.16
N SER A 381 43.46 -59.18 -6.92
CA SER A 381 43.41 -60.60 -6.57
C SER A 381 42.01 -61.20 -6.81
N VAL A 382 40.97 -60.36 -6.74
CA VAL A 382 39.58 -60.70 -7.05
C VAL A 382 39.21 -60.40 -8.51
N LEU A 383 38.18 -61.10 -9.01
CA LEU A 383 37.60 -60.87 -10.34
C LEU A 383 36.07 -60.66 -10.25
N PRO A 384 35.51 -59.57 -10.79
CA PRO A 384 36.23 -58.42 -11.38
C PRO A 384 37.08 -57.68 -10.34
N THR A 385 38.11 -56.96 -10.81
CA THR A 385 38.95 -56.07 -10.01
C THR A 385 38.10 -55.13 -9.17
N GLN A 386 38.38 -55.04 -7.86
CA GLN A 386 37.70 -54.12 -6.96
C GLN A 386 38.46 -52.79 -6.84
N TYR A 387 37.70 -51.71 -6.67
CA TYR A 387 38.17 -50.32 -6.67
C TYR A 387 37.59 -49.64 -5.44
N HIS A 388 38.23 -49.88 -4.29
CA HIS A 388 37.78 -49.37 -3.00
C HIS A 388 37.96 -47.85 -2.96
N SER A 389 36.88 -47.13 -3.27
CA SER A 389 36.71 -45.71 -2.97
C SER A 389 35.22 -45.38 -2.94
N ALA A 390 34.63 -45.34 -1.75
CA ALA A 390 33.21 -45.06 -1.60
C ALA A 390 32.92 -44.18 -0.37
N GLY A 391 32.12 -43.13 -0.54
CA GLY A 391 31.74 -42.21 0.52
C GLY A 391 32.89 -41.31 0.94
N GLY A 392 33.14 -40.23 0.19
CA GLY A 392 34.19 -39.27 0.54
C GLY A 392 33.96 -38.62 1.90
N GLY A 393 32.72 -38.23 2.20
CA GLY A 393 32.28 -37.85 3.54
C GLY A 393 31.83 -39.07 4.36
N ILE A 394 30.74 -39.72 3.92
CA ILE A 394 30.02 -40.75 4.67
C ILE A 394 29.75 -41.97 3.79
N ILE A 395 29.91 -43.18 4.34
CA ILE A 395 29.40 -44.41 3.73
C ILE A 395 28.48 -45.19 4.68
N ALA A 396 27.40 -45.73 4.13
CA ALA A 396 26.51 -46.71 4.77
C ALA A 396 26.69 -48.06 4.08
N ASN A 397 27.26 -49.05 4.79
CA ASN A 397 27.49 -50.41 4.33
C ASN A 397 26.72 -51.45 5.17
N ASP A 398 26.48 -52.60 4.55
CA ASP A 398 25.87 -53.81 5.12
C ASP A 398 24.63 -53.58 6.01
N GLY A 399 23.59 -52.94 5.47
CA GLY A 399 22.32 -52.71 6.17
C GLY A 399 22.26 -51.41 6.96
N SER A 400 23.23 -50.51 6.77
CA SER A 400 23.29 -49.24 7.50
C SER A 400 22.19 -48.25 7.07
N THR A 401 21.75 -47.40 8.01
CA THR A 401 20.74 -46.36 7.78
C THR A 401 21.26 -44.98 8.16
N ILE A 402 21.10 -43.99 7.27
CA ILE A 402 21.34 -42.57 7.55
C ILE A 402 19.98 -41.85 7.59
N ASN A 403 19.66 -41.22 8.72
CA ASN A 403 18.52 -40.34 8.90
C ASN A 403 19.04 -38.88 8.92
N MET A 404 19.08 -38.22 7.77
CA MET A 404 19.58 -36.85 7.58
C MET A 404 18.43 -35.83 7.63
N SER A 405 18.62 -34.74 8.37
CA SER A 405 17.55 -33.78 8.68
C SER A 405 18.09 -32.41 9.08
N ALA A 406 17.19 -31.42 9.18
CA ALA A 406 17.46 -30.07 9.69
C ALA A 406 18.72 -29.40 9.11
N ASP A 407 19.76 -29.18 9.92
CA ASP A 407 20.96 -28.38 9.58
C ASP A 407 22.20 -29.21 9.23
N ALA A 408 22.05 -30.54 9.09
CA ALA A 408 23.11 -31.47 8.75
C ALA A 408 23.79 -31.15 7.41
N LYS A 409 25.13 -31.14 7.36
CA LYS A 409 25.92 -30.67 6.20
C LYS A 409 27.00 -31.66 5.78
N VAL A 410 27.04 -32.00 4.48
CA VAL A 410 28.11 -32.80 3.84
C VAL A 410 28.73 -31.95 2.74
N LEU A 411 29.93 -31.40 2.98
CA LEU A 411 30.49 -30.30 2.18
C LEU A 411 31.88 -30.63 1.60
N SER A 412 32.08 -30.43 0.30
CA SER A 412 33.42 -30.45 -0.31
C SER A 412 34.27 -31.71 -0.06
N ASN A 413 33.65 -32.86 0.17
CA ASN A 413 34.34 -34.14 0.32
C ASN A 413 34.65 -34.74 -1.07
N TYR A 414 35.67 -35.59 -1.16
CA TYR A 414 36.13 -36.20 -2.41
C TYR A 414 36.13 -37.73 -2.34
N ALA A 415 35.68 -38.41 -3.40
CA ALA A 415 35.89 -39.84 -3.63
C ALA A 415 36.48 -40.09 -5.01
N HIS A 416 37.49 -40.96 -5.11
CA HIS A 416 38.10 -41.34 -6.38
C HIS A 416 37.14 -42.16 -7.28
N GLU A 417 36.19 -42.91 -6.72
CA GLU A 417 35.18 -43.62 -7.50
C GLU A 417 33.76 -43.12 -7.24
N ILE A 418 33.16 -43.46 -6.10
CA ILE A 418 31.70 -43.31 -5.92
C ILE A 418 31.28 -42.58 -4.64
N GLY A 419 30.21 -41.79 -4.73
CA GLY A 419 29.59 -41.13 -3.58
C GLY A 419 30.52 -40.10 -2.92
N GLY A 420 30.79 -38.98 -3.59
CA GLY A 420 31.73 -37.96 -3.10
C GLY A 420 31.33 -37.42 -1.73
N GLY A 421 30.04 -37.08 -1.55
CA GLY A 421 29.46 -36.77 -0.24
C GLY A 421 29.07 -38.02 0.53
N ILE A 422 28.04 -38.73 0.04
CA ILE A 422 27.42 -39.89 0.69
C ILE A 422 27.39 -41.09 -0.28
N SER A 423 27.78 -42.28 0.18
CA SER A 423 27.54 -43.54 -0.54
C SER A 423 26.68 -44.50 0.26
N LEU A 424 25.59 -45.00 -0.35
CA LEU A 424 24.79 -46.10 0.16
C LEU A 424 25.29 -47.39 -0.49
N GLY A 425 26.21 -48.07 0.17
CA GLY A 425 26.99 -49.20 -0.32
C GLY A 425 28.37 -48.80 -0.87
N SER A 426 29.18 -49.82 -1.14
CA SER A 426 30.50 -49.77 -1.80
C SER A 426 30.45 -50.61 -3.08
N ASP A 427 31.59 -50.87 -3.72
CA ASP A 427 31.71 -51.87 -4.79
C ASP A 427 31.56 -53.33 -4.29
N GLN A 428 31.60 -53.53 -2.96
CA GLN A 428 31.37 -54.83 -2.29
C GLN A 428 29.87 -55.08 -1.99
N TRP A 429 29.51 -56.36 -1.87
CA TRP A 429 28.13 -56.80 -1.68
C TRP A 429 27.76 -56.90 -0.20
N GLY A 430 26.59 -56.37 0.18
CA GLY A 430 26.06 -56.40 1.55
C GLY A 430 24.55 -56.16 1.60
N ALA A 431 23.98 -56.12 2.80
CA ALA A 431 22.56 -55.82 3.01
C ALA A 431 22.17 -54.40 2.54
N SER A 432 20.87 -54.21 2.28
CA SER A 432 20.28 -52.97 1.74
C SER A 432 20.49 -51.77 2.66
N ASN A 433 21.14 -50.73 2.15
CA ASN A 433 21.40 -49.50 2.92
C ASN A 433 20.34 -48.44 2.63
N ILE A 434 20.05 -47.59 3.62
CA ILE A 434 18.94 -46.64 3.55
C ILE A 434 19.42 -45.21 3.82
N LEU A 435 19.06 -44.26 2.95
CA LEU A 435 19.04 -42.82 3.28
C LEU A 435 17.58 -42.40 3.46
N LYS A 436 17.31 -41.66 4.54
CA LYS A 436 16.12 -40.83 4.70
C LYS A 436 16.60 -39.40 4.88
N MET A 437 16.24 -38.50 3.97
CA MET A 437 16.69 -37.13 3.95
C MET A 437 15.49 -36.18 3.90
N SER A 438 15.17 -35.58 5.05
CA SER A 438 14.07 -34.62 5.22
C SER A 438 14.56 -33.17 5.41
N GLY A 439 15.87 -32.97 5.31
CA GLY A 439 16.54 -31.68 5.45
C GLY A 439 18.04 -31.83 5.24
N GLY A 440 18.80 -30.80 5.62
CA GLY A 440 20.25 -30.75 5.44
C GLY A 440 20.69 -30.42 4.02
N THR A 441 22.02 -30.41 3.82
CA THR A 441 22.70 -29.95 2.60
C THR A 441 23.85 -30.87 2.22
N VAL A 442 23.88 -31.29 0.96
CA VAL A 442 25.00 -32.00 0.31
C VAL A 442 25.56 -31.08 -0.78
N ASP A 443 26.68 -30.42 -0.51
CA ASP A 443 27.18 -29.29 -1.33
C ASP A 443 28.66 -29.46 -1.76
N GLY A 444 28.95 -29.21 -3.03
CA GLY A 444 30.31 -29.11 -3.58
C GLY A 444 31.16 -30.37 -3.48
N ASN A 445 30.58 -31.54 -3.22
CA ASN A 445 31.31 -32.81 -3.12
C ASN A 445 31.64 -33.37 -4.52
N ILE A 446 32.70 -34.18 -4.63
CA ILE A 446 33.26 -34.64 -5.92
C ILE A 446 33.44 -36.16 -5.93
N ALA A 447 33.01 -36.82 -7.01
CA ALA A 447 33.24 -38.24 -7.27
C ALA A 447 33.91 -38.48 -8.64
N GLY A 448 34.91 -39.36 -8.69
CA GLY A 448 35.63 -39.64 -9.94
C GLY A 448 34.87 -40.47 -10.98
N SER A 449 33.86 -41.24 -10.59
CA SER A 449 33.11 -42.10 -11.52
C SER A 449 31.59 -41.95 -11.40
N ALA A 450 31.02 -41.93 -10.19
CA ALA A 450 29.57 -41.76 -10.05
C ALA A 450 29.08 -41.17 -8.71
N GLY A 451 28.06 -40.32 -8.77
CA GLY A 451 27.38 -39.76 -7.60
C GLY A 451 28.24 -38.75 -6.83
N GLY A 452 28.48 -37.58 -7.42
CA GLY A 452 29.28 -36.52 -6.78
C GLY A 452 28.76 -36.15 -5.39
N GLY A 453 27.46 -35.89 -5.26
CA GLY A 453 26.79 -35.71 -3.98
C GLY A 453 26.45 -37.04 -3.30
N ILE A 454 25.60 -37.85 -3.95
CA ILE A 454 25.03 -39.08 -3.39
C ILE A 454 25.14 -40.25 -4.39
N PHE A 455 25.56 -41.43 -3.93
CA PHE A 455 25.52 -42.69 -4.67
C PHE A 455 24.56 -43.71 -4.01
N VAL A 456 23.73 -44.40 -4.81
CA VAL A 456 22.78 -45.43 -4.34
C VAL A 456 23.08 -46.77 -5.01
N GLN A 457 23.57 -47.76 -4.25
CA GLN A 457 24.03 -49.05 -4.79
C GLN A 457 22.89 -50.01 -5.15
N ALA A 458 23.08 -50.75 -6.25
CA ALA A 458 22.22 -51.82 -6.74
C ALA A 458 22.53 -53.17 -6.06
N LYS A 459 21.59 -54.11 -6.16
CA LYS A 459 21.90 -55.53 -5.92
C LYS A 459 22.47 -56.15 -7.19
N TYR A 460 23.53 -56.94 -7.05
CA TYR A 460 24.05 -57.81 -8.11
C TYR A 460 23.81 -59.30 -7.80
N PHE A 461 24.50 -59.87 -6.81
CA PHE A 461 24.44 -61.31 -6.52
C PHE A 461 23.74 -61.58 -5.18
N THR A 462 24.43 -61.28 -4.10
CA THR A 462 23.95 -61.39 -2.71
C THR A 462 23.48 -60.03 -2.19
N GLY A 463 22.95 -60.00 -0.96
CA GLY A 463 22.49 -58.74 -0.35
C GLY A 463 21.17 -58.20 -0.90
N GLY A 464 20.99 -56.88 -0.77
CA GLY A 464 19.78 -56.16 -1.19
C GLY A 464 20.10 -54.78 -1.76
N ALA A 465 19.27 -54.29 -2.69
CA ALA A 465 19.49 -52.99 -3.31
C ALA A 465 19.23 -51.85 -2.32
N SER A 466 20.05 -50.81 -2.36
CA SER A 466 19.97 -49.68 -1.43
C SER A 466 18.89 -48.67 -1.86
N LYS A 467 18.35 -47.91 -0.90
CA LYS A 467 17.19 -47.03 -1.09
C LYS A 467 17.44 -45.64 -0.52
N ALA A 468 17.16 -44.61 -1.31
CA ALA A 468 17.19 -43.22 -0.88
C ALA A 468 15.77 -42.62 -0.92
N TYR A 469 15.30 -42.15 0.23
CA TYR A 469 14.07 -41.38 0.38
C TYR A 469 14.45 -39.94 0.68
N ILE A 470 14.17 -39.01 -0.24
CA ILE A 470 14.50 -37.59 -0.10
C ILE A 470 13.21 -36.79 -0.21
N ASP A 471 12.75 -36.26 0.92
CA ASP A 471 11.54 -35.45 1.04
C ASP A 471 11.81 -34.01 1.53
N GLY A 472 13.07 -33.68 1.85
CA GLY A 472 13.52 -32.30 2.07
C GLY A 472 15.03 -32.13 1.97
N GLY A 473 15.50 -30.90 1.75
CA GLY A 473 16.92 -30.53 1.75
C GLY A 473 17.48 -30.14 0.38
N SER A 474 18.81 -29.96 0.30
CA SER A 474 19.50 -29.48 -0.92
C SER A 474 20.67 -30.37 -1.31
N ILE A 475 20.76 -30.71 -2.60
CA ILE A 475 21.89 -31.41 -3.22
C ILE A 475 22.41 -30.50 -4.34
N ILE A 476 23.48 -29.74 -4.06
CA ILE A 476 23.88 -28.59 -4.88
C ILE A 476 25.37 -28.57 -5.20
N ASN A 477 25.73 -28.01 -6.37
CA ASN A 477 27.13 -27.78 -6.81
C ASN A 477 28.06 -29.03 -6.82
N ASN A 478 27.55 -30.24 -6.60
CA ASN A 478 28.36 -31.46 -6.56
C ASN A 478 28.79 -31.87 -7.97
N GLN A 479 29.92 -32.56 -8.10
CA GLN A 479 30.53 -32.89 -9.39
C GLN A 479 30.85 -34.38 -9.53
N MET A 480 30.54 -34.94 -10.70
CA MET A 480 31.19 -36.15 -11.21
C MET A 480 32.20 -35.73 -12.29
N ASP A 481 33.50 -35.94 -12.05
CA ASP A 481 34.60 -35.34 -12.85
C ASP A 481 35.29 -36.30 -13.84
N ALA A 482 34.85 -37.57 -13.87
CA ALA A 482 35.37 -38.66 -14.70
C ALA A 482 36.82 -39.13 -14.38
N SER A 483 37.44 -38.74 -13.27
CA SER A 483 38.81 -39.18 -12.90
C SER A 483 38.96 -40.67 -12.55
N GLY A 484 37.87 -41.36 -12.20
CA GLY A 484 37.88 -42.73 -11.67
C GLY A 484 37.90 -43.82 -12.74
N TYR A 485 37.92 -45.08 -12.30
CA TYR A 485 38.03 -46.27 -13.14
C TYR A 485 36.71 -47.00 -13.42
N THR A 486 35.72 -46.88 -12.54
CA THR A 486 34.41 -47.54 -12.68
C THR A 486 33.55 -46.91 -13.79
N GLU A 487 32.48 -47.61 -14.18
CA GLU A 487 31.62 -47.22 -15.30
C GLU A 487 30.88 -45.91 -14.99
N LYS A 488 30.90 -44.98 -15.94
CA LYS A 488 30.55 -43.57 -15.73
C LYS A 488 29.70 -42.95 -16.84
N MET A 489 29.17 -43.73 -17.81
CA MET A 489 28.34 -43.24 -18.92
C MET A 489 27.13 -42.38 -18.49
N PHE A 490 26.64 -42.59 -17.26
CA PHE A 490 25.51 -41.90 -16.63
C PHE A 490 25.88 -41.29 -15.27
N GLY A 491 27.12 -40.81 -15.08
CA GLY A 491 27.77 -40.68 -13.78
C GLY A 491 27.04 -39.93 -12.66
N GLY A 492 26.16 -38.96 -12.91
CA GLY A 492 25.36 -38.34 -11.84
C GLY A 492 26.16 -37.36 -10.97
N GLY A 493 26.11 -36.07 -11.28
CA GLY A 493 26.80 -35.02 -10.52
C GLY A 493 26.23 -34.84 -9.11
N GLY A 494 24.92 -34.57 -9.01
CA GLY A 494 24.21 -34.49 -7.74
C GLY A 494 23.96 -35.86 -7.12
N ILE A 495 23.24 -36.72 -7.84
CA ILE A 495 22.87 -38.07 -7.40
C ILE A 495 23.15 -39.09 -8.51
N TYR A 496 23.66 -40.26 -8.15
CA TYR A 496 23.68 -41.44 -9.00
C TYR A 496 22.89 -42.60 -8.37
N VAL A 497 22.04 -43.24 -9.16
CA VAL A 497 21.26 -44.42 -8.76
C VAL A 497 21.69 -45.60 -9.59
N ASN A 498 22.43 -46.56 -9.02
CA ASN A 498 22.89 -47.72 -9.77
C ASN A 498 21.76 -48.73 -10.03
N GLY A 499 21.94 -49.62 -11.00
CA GLY A 499 21.02 -50.72 -11.26
C GLY A 499 21.68 -51.91 -11.92
N ALA A 500 21.03 -53.07 -11.88
CA ALA A 500 21.52 -54.29 -12.50
C ALA A 500 20.35 -55.14 -13.02
N ASN A 501 20.47 -55.63 -14.26
CA ASN A 501 19.55 -56.60 -14.83
C ASN A 501 19.82 -58.03 -14.34
N ASN A 502 18.96 -58.97 -14.74
CA ASN A 502 19.11 -60.41 -14.47
C ASN A 502 19.90 -61.16 -15.56
N ASN A 503 20.69 -60.46 -16.38
CA ASN A 503 21.49 -61.11 -17.42
C ASN A 503 22.75 -61.75 -16.81
N TYR A 504 23.42 -62.63 -17.58
CA TYR A 504 24.68 -63.28 -17.19
C TYR A 504 24.61 -64.12 -15.88
N GLY A 505 23.42 -64.49 -15.41
CA GLY A 505 23.23 -65.25 -14.16
C GLY A 505 23.29 -64.38 -12.88
N VAL A 506 23.28 -63.05 -13.04
CA VAL A 506 23.18 -62.08 -11.93
C VAL A 506 21.73 -62.06 -11.44
N ASN A 507 21.50 -62.04 -10.12
CA ASN A 507 20.15 -61.89 -9.53
C ASN A 507 19.93 -60.41 -9.16
N GLY A 508 20.03 -59.58 -10.19
CA GLY A 508 20.11 -58.13 -10.09
C GLY A 508 18.81 -57.46 -9.63
N ALA A 509 18.96 -56.36 -8.90
CA ALA A 509 17.85 -55.44 -8.64
C ALA A 509 18.36 -54.00 -8.57
N ASN A 510 17.57 -53.09 -9.13
CA ASN A 510 17.89 -51.67 -9.17
C ASN A 510 17.99 -51.06 -7.76
N GLY A 511 18.96 -50.17 -7.55
CA GLY A 511 18.88 -49.19 -6.46
C GLY A 511 17.67 -48.28 -6.68
N GLU A 512 17.11 -47.77 -5.59
CA GLU A 512 15.84 -47.04 -5.63
C GLU A 512 15.99 -45.62 -5.06
N LEU A 513 15.54 -44.62 -5.82
CA LEU A 513 15.47 -43.22 -5.39
C LEU A 513 14.03 -42.74 -5.42
N TYR A 514 13.57 -42.20 -4.30
CA TYR A 514 12.25 -41.62 -4.08
C TYR A 514 12.40 -40.14 -3.75
N LEU A 515 11.83 -39.27 -4.59
CA LEU A 515 11.88 -37.82 -4.44
C LEU A 515 10.47 -37.25 -4.21
N THR A 516 10.33 -36.34 -3.26
CA THR A 516 9.08 -35.62 -2.97
C THR A 516 9.28 -34.12 -3.11
N ASN A 517 8.37 -33.45 -3.83
CA ASN A 517 8.37 -32.01 -4.08
C ASN A 517 9.75 -31.47 -4.52
N VAL A 518 10.31 -32.05 -5.59
CA VAL A 518 11.67 -31.75 -6.06
C VAL A 518 11.69 -30.70 -7.18
N VAL A 519 12.66 -29.79 -7.12
CA VAL A 519 13.03 -28.90 -8.23
C VAL A 519 14.43 -29.26 -8.70
N ILE A 520 14.58 -29.57 -9.99
CA ILE A 520 15.84 -29.95 -10.65
C ILE A 520 16.16 -28.90 -11.71
N THR A 521 17.04 -27.93 -11.37
CA THR A 521 17.29 -26.73 -12.20
C THR A 521 18.75 -26.31 -12.21
N ASP A 522 19.20 -25.69 -13.30
CA ASP A 522 20.55 -25.12 -13.44
C ASP A 522 21.71 -26.13 -13.26
N ASN A 523 21.45 -27.43 -13.40
CA ASN A 523 22.49 -28.45 -13.45
C ASN A 523 23.11 -28.53 -14.86
N GLU A 524 24.34 -29.03 -14.96
CA GLU A 524 25.13 -29.03 -16.20
C GLU A 524 25.72 -30.42 -16.50
N SER A 525 25.73 -30.86 -17.76
CA SER A 525 26.51 -32.04 -18.17
C SER A 525 27.06 -31.92 -19.59
N GLU A 526 28.20 -32.57 -19.85
CA GLU A 526 28.85 -32.51 -21.17
C GLU A 526 27.99 -33.17 -22.26
N ASN A 527 27.39 -34.32 -21.94
CA ASN A 527 26.47 -35.06 -22.79
C ASN A 527 25.01 -34.85 -22.31
N GLU A 528 24.06 -35.61 -22.88
CA GLU A 528 22.61 -35.41 -22.69
C GLU A 528 22.10 -35.61 -21.24
N GLY A 529 20.98 -34.95 -20.92
CA GLY A 529 20.21 -35.16 -19.69
C GLY A 529 20.86 -34.53 -18.46
N ALA A 530 21.17 -33.23 -18.51
CA ALA A 530 21.72 -32.50 -17.36
C ALA A 530 20.77 -32.45 -16.16
N GLY A 531 19.44 -32.41 -16.37
CA GLY A 531 18.47 -32.61 -15.29
C GLY A 531 18.47 -34.07 -14.81
N TYR A 532 18.01 -34.97 -15.68
CA TYR A 532 17.91 -36.41 -15.47
C TYR A 532 18.43 -37.20 -16.68
N ALA A 533 19.29 -38.19 -16.45
CA ALA A 533 19.76 -39.12 -17.47
C ALA A 533 19.63 -40.59 -17.02
N ALA A 534 19.03 -41.42 -17.87
CA ALA A 534 18.69 -42.81 -17.58
C ALA A 534 19.26 -43.81 -18.60
N CYS A 535 19.87 -44.86 -18.05
CA CYS A 535 20.45 -46.02 -18.72
C CYS A 535 19.37 -47.07 -19.06
N PRO A 536 19.61 -48.02 -19.98
CA PRO A 536 18.58 -48.89 -20.55
C PRO A 536 17.84 -49.86 -19.61
N ILE A 537 18.28 -50.05 -18.38
CA ILE A 537 17.59 -50.87 -17.36
C ILE A 537 16.82 -50.02 -16.34
N SER A 538 16.81 -48.70 -16.52
CA SER A 538 16.18 -47.78 -15.58
C SER A 538 14.66 -47.87 -15.61
N LYS A 539 14.04 -47.56 -14.48
CA LYS A 539 12.59 -47.34 -14.37
C LYS A 539 12.36 -45.90 -13.95
N THR A 540 11.83 -45.09 -14.87
CA THR A 540 11.63 -43.65 -14.70
C THR A 540 10.17 -43.35 -14.39
N LYS A 541 9.89 -42.75 -13.24
CA LYS A 541 8.54 -42.32 -12.85
C LYS A 541 8.58 -40.88 -12.38
N ILE A 542 8.02 -39.96 -13.15
CA ILE A 542 8.01 -38.53 -12.87
C ILE A 542 6.55 -38.08 -12.88
N TYR A 543 5.94 -37.98 -11.71
CA TYR A 543 4.53 -37.64 -11.56
C TYR A 543 4.31 -36.14 -11.28
N VAL A 544 3.03 -35.74 -11.25
CA VAL A 544 2.61 -34.35 -10.99
C VAL A 544 2.33 -34.10 -9.50
N THR A 545 1.63 -35.02 -8.83
CA THR A 545 1.30 -34.90 -7.41
C THR A 545 2.54 -35.16 -6.59
N ASN A 546 2.89 -34.18 -5.75
CA ASN A 546 4.10 -34.19 -4.93
C ASN A 546 5.40 -34.47 -5.72
N GLY A 547 5.39 -34.21 -7.04
CA GLY A 547 6.39 -34.67 -7.98
C GLY A 547 7.54 -33.70 -8.23
N ALA A 548 7.94 -33.60 -9.50
CA ALA A 548 9.12 -32.84 -9.92
C ALA A 548 8.78 -31.63 -10.79
N ALA A 549 9.60 -30.58 -10.70
CA ALA A 549 9.77 -29.57 -11.75
C ALA A 549 11.22 -29.62 -12.25
N ILE A 550 11.41 -29.98 -13.53
CA ILE A 550 12.72 -30.13 -14.17
C ILE A 550 12.83 -29.12 -15.32
N TYR A 551 13.65 -28.08 -15.17
CA TYR A 551 13.78 -27.01 -16.16
C TYR A 551 15.14 -26.31 -16.07
N GLY A 552 15.55 -25.60 -17.12
CA GLY A 552 16.73 -24.71 -17.07
C GLY A 552 18.09 -25.42 -16.91
N ASN A 553 18.12 -26.74 -17.01
CA ASN A 553 19.37 -27.52 -17.04
C ASN A 553 20.08 -27.31 -18.39
N LYS A 554 21.38 -27.62 -18.48
CA LYS A 554 22.21 -27.26 -19.64
C LYS A 554 23.12 -28.40 -20.09
N THR A 555 23.14 -28.67 -21.39
CA THR A 555 24.10 -29.58 -22.02
C THR A 555 24.75 -28.91 -23.23
N ALA A 556 25.79 -29.52 -23.81
CA ALA A 556 26.27 -29.15 -25.14
C ALA A 556 25.26 -29.51 -26.26
N SER A 557 24.13 -30.14 -25.93
CA SER A 557 23.07 -30.57 -26.82
C SER A 557 21.76 -29.78 -26.60
N LYS A 558 20.68 -30.16 -27.30
CA LYS A 558 19.31 -29.71 -27.03
C LYS A 558 18.49 -30.72 -26.20
N VAL A 559 19.16 -31.60 -25.47
CA VAL A 559 18.54 -32.63 -24.62
C VAL A 559 18.97 -32.36 -23.18
N ASN A 560 18.33 -31.35 -22.58
CA ASN A 560 18.80 -30.74 -21.36
C ASN A 560 18.20 -31.36 -20.09
N ASP A 561 16.90 -31.64 -20.10
CA ASP A 561 16.16 -31.90 -18.88
C ASP A 561 15.95 -33.40 -18.65
N ILE A 562 15.63 -34.17 -19.70
CA ILE A 562 15.46 -35.64 -19.62
C ILE A 562 16.17 -36.32 -20.80
N TYR A 563 16.95 -37.35 -20.52
CA TYR A 563 17.49 -38.30 -21.50
C TYR A 563 17.28 -39.74 -21.02
N ILE A 564 16.64 -40.59 -21.82
CA ILE A 564 16.42 -42.02 -21.51
C ILE A 564 16.85 -42.84 -22.72
N LEU A 565 17.88 -43.67 -22.59
CA LEU A 565 18.49 -44.46 -23.67
C LEU A 565 18.07 -45.94 -23.63
N CYS A 566 17.63 -46.51 -24.75
CA CYS A 566 17.63 -47.97 -24.96
C CYS A 566 18.95 -48.41 -25.60
N ASN A 567 19.59 -49.44 -25.04
CA ASN A 567 20.74 -50.13 -25.61
C ASN A 567 20.86 -51.50 -24.93
N LYS A 568 20.75 -52.58 -25.70
CA LYS A 568 20.75 -53.95 -25.20
C LYS A 568 22.16 -54.50 -24.92
N TYR A 569 23.21 -53.74 -25.26
CA TYR A 569 24.61 -54.20 -25.24
C TYR A 569 25.47 -53.60 -24.11
N LEU A 570 24.89 -52.82 -23.19
CA LEU A 570 25.59 -52.26 -22.01
C LEU A 570 25.74 -53.27 -20.85
N GLY A 571 25.94 -54.55 -21.15
CA GLY A 571 26.16 -55.61 -20.15
C GLY A 571 25.04 -55.69 -19.09
N LEU A 572 25.43 -55.55 -17.82
CA LEU A 572 24.50 -55.56 -16.68
C LEU A 572 23.59 -54.33 -16.60
N HIS A 573 23.84 -53.32 -17.43
CA HIS A 573 23.03 -52.12 -17.57
C HIS A 573 22.30 -52.05 -18.92
N GLY A 574 22.42 -53.08 -19.77
CA GLY A 574 21.72 -53.18 -21.05
C GLY A 574 20.28 -53.71 -20.91
N GLY A 575 19.34 -53.16 -21.67
CA GLY A 575 17.92 -53.44 -21.50
C GLY A 575 17.00 -52.52 -22.31
N ASP A 576 15.72 -52.52 -21.92
CA ASP A 576 14.64 -51.72 -22.50
C ASP A 576 13.99 -50.86 -21.40
N PRO A 577 14.25 -49.54 -21.35
CA PRO A 577 13.87 -48.72 -20.21
C PRO A 577 12.37 -48.41 -20.19
N GLU A 578 11.79 -48.48 -18.99
CA GLU A 578 10.40 -48.11 -18.69
C GLU A 578 10.34 -46.66 -18.25
N TYR A 579 9.38 -45.89 -18.79
CA TYR A 579 9.18 -44.50 -18.42
C TYR A 579 7.70 -44.11 -18.30
N ASP A 580 7.43 -43.21 -17.37
CA ASP A 580 6.13 -42.60 -17.09
C ASP A 580 6.39 -41.14 -16.68
N ILE A 581 6.10 -40.20 -17.58
CA ILE A 581 6.55 -38.80 -17.49
C ILE A 581 5.35 -37.87 -17.58
N SER A 582 5.09 -37.17 -16.49
CA SER A 582 4.05 -36.15 -16.35
C SER A 582 4.12 -35.08 -17.45
N LYS A 583 2.93 -34.60 -17.86
CA LYS A 583 2.77 -33.42 -18.71
C LYS A 583 2.91 -32.11 -17.94
N ARG A 584 2.91 -32.16 -16.61
CA ARG A 584 2.99 -31.01 -15.70
C ARG A 584 4.10 -31.12 -14.66
N MET A 585 4.73 -30.00 -14.38
CA MET A 585 5.61 -29.77 -13.25
C MET A 585 4.85 -29.87 -11.92
N LEU A 586 5.60 -30.08 -10.83
CA LEU A 586 5.19 -29.72 -9.46
C LEU A 586 4.57 -28.31 -9.46
N GLY A 587 3.40 -28.13 -8.86
CA GLY A 587 2.64 -26.86 -8.90
C GLY A 587 1.73 -26.69 -10.13
N GLY A 588 1.69 -27.67 -11.04
CA GLY A 588 0.68 -27.77 -12.10
C GLY A 588 0.96 -27.00 -13.39
N VAL A 589 2.12 -26.35 -13.53
CA VAL A 589 2.54 -25.75 -14.81
C VAL A 589 2.75 -26.85 -15.85
N LEU A 590 2.30 -26.65 -17.11
CA LEU A 590 2.62 -27.58 -18.19
C LEU A 590 4.12 -27.58 -18.49
N TYR A 591 4.69 -28.77 -18.72
CA TYR A 591 6.07 -28.89 -19.18
C TYR A 591 6.27 -28.42 -20.62
N ASN A 592 5.21 -28.47 -21.46
CA ASN A 592 5.28 -28.22 -22.90
C ASN A 592 6.50 -28.90 -23.56
N TRP A 593 6.75 -30.17 -23.19
CA TRP A 593 7.97 -30.91 -23.51
C TRP A 593 8.29 -30.87 -25.01
N LYS A 594 9.56 -30.64 -25.34
CA LYS A 594 10.07 -30.57 -26.71
C LYS A 594 11.13 -31.63 -26.94
N ASN A 595 11.07 -32.28 -28.09
CA ASN A 595 12.14 -33.16 -28.58
C ASN A 595 13.37 -32.33 -28.98
N LYS A 596 14.50 -33.00 -29.24
CA LYS A 596 15.79 -32.40 -29.66
C LYS A 596 15.73 -31.43 -30.85
N ASP A 597 14.71 -31.55 -31.72
CA ASP A 597 14.45 -30.70 -32.89
C ASP A 597 13.49 -29.52 -32.62
N ASN A 598 13.09 -29.31 -31.36
CA ASN A 598 12.08 -28.37 -30.89
C ASN A 598 10.62 -28.72 -31.27
N SER A 599 10.33 -29.89 -31.84
CA SER A 599 8.95 -30.36 -32.00
C SER A 599 8.32 -30.72 -30.63
N PRO A 600 7.02 -30.49 -30.40
CA PRO A 600 6.35 -30.95 -29.19
C PRO A 600 6.41 -32.47 -29.02
N LEU A 601 6.45 -32.94 -27.78
CA LEU A 601 6.25 -34.36 -27.47
C LEU A 601 4.81 -34.78 -27.83
N ASP A 602 4.67 -35.97 -28.41
CA ASP A 602 3.37 -36.56 -28.72
C ASP A 602 2.68 -37.04 -27.43
N GLU A 603 1.38 -36.81 -27.27
CA GLU A 603 0.57 -37.23 -26.12
C GLU A 603 0.72 -38.73 -25.78
N SER A 604 0.92 -39.58 -26.80
CA SER A 604 1.14 -41.03 -26.62
C SER A 604 2.54 -41.39 -26.11
N LYS A 605 3.51 -40.48 -26.20
CA LYS A 605 4.92 -40.68 -25.81
C LYS A 605 5.25 -40.18 -24.41
N HIS A 606 4.25 -40.01 -23.55
CA HIS A 606 4.46 -39.70 -22.14
C HIS A 606 4.71 -40.94 -21.26
N LYS A 607 4.22 -42.11 -21.66
CA LYS A 607 4.34 -43.37 -20.89
C LYS A 607 4.60 -44.54 -21.83
N GLY A 608 5.61 -45.37 -21.55
CA GLY A 608 5.94 -46.50 -22.40
C GLY A 608 7.26 -47.20 -22.06
N VAL A 609 7.73 -47.99 -23.03
CA VAL A 609 9.03 -48.69 -23.00
C VAL A 609 9.75 -48.38 -24.30
N ILE A 610 11.07 -48.17 -24.25
CA ILE A 610 11.91 -48.03 -25.46
C ILE A 610 12.58 -49.38 -25.74
N ASP A 611 12.08 -50.13 -26.73
CA ASP A 611 12.51 -51.52 -27.01
C ASP A 611 13.56 -51.63 -28.14
N LYS A 612 13.81 -50.54 -28.85
CA LYS A 612 14.66 -50.50 -30.04
C LYS A 612 16.06 -49.98 -29.70
N ASN A 613 17.05 -50.82 -29.96
CA ASN A 613 18.44 -50.56 -29.61
C ASN A 613 18.98 -49.25 -30.21
N ASN A 614 19.61 -48.41 -29.37
CA ASN A 614 20.12 -47.07 -29.63
C ASN A 614 19.04 -45.99 -29.89
N GLU A 615 17.75 -46.27 -29.68
CA GLU A 615 16.73 -45.22 -29.60
C GLU A 615 16.72 -44.56 -28.21
N TYR A 616 16.35 -43.29 -28.13
CA TYR A 616 16.30 -42.55 -26.88
C TYR A 616 15.13 -41.56 -26.86
N LEU A 617 14.58 -41.31 -25.68
CA LEU A 617 13.69 -40.18 -25.41
C LEU A 617 14.57 -39.03 -24.89
N GLY A 618 14.59 -37.91 -25.62
CA GLY A 618 15.43 -36.76 -25.31
C GLY A 618 14.65 -35.46 -25.33
N LEU A 619 14.41 -34.88 -24.15
CA LEU A 619 13.51 -33.75 -23.93
C LEU A 619 14.21 -32.52 -23.36
N HIS A 620 13.65 -31.35 -23.66
CA HIS A 620 13.90 -30.09 -22.96
C HIS A 620 12.58 -29.32 -22.76
N THR A 621 12.61 -28.34 -21.87
CA THR A 621 11.55 -27.32 -21.75
C THR A 621 12.13 -25.90 -21.71
N ASP A 622 11.37 -24.94 -22.23
CA ASP A 622 11.61 -23.50 -22.04
C ASP A 622 10.78 -22.94 -20.85
N GLU A 623 9.83 -23.72 -20.34
CA GLU A 623 8.93 -23.35 -19.25
C GLU A 623 9.64 -23.39 -17.89
N LYS A 624 9.03 -22.79 -16.87
CA LYS A 624 9.55 -22.78 -15.49
C LYS A 624 8.43 -22.99 -14.48
N GLY A 625 8.81 -23.42 -13.28
CA GLY A 625 7.89 -23.49 -12.14
C GLY A 625 7.24 -22.14 -11.83
N ASN A 626 5.97 -22.17 -11.39
CA ASN A 626 5.23 -20.99 -10.95
C ASN A 626 5.48 -20.71 -9.46
N GLU A 627 4.72 -19.78 -8.89
CA GLU A 627 4.79 -19.49 -7.45
C GLU A 627 4.41 -20.72 -6.60
N LEU A 628 3.45 -21.53 -7.04
CA LEU A 628 3.08 -22.77 -6.35
C LEU A 628 4.20 -23.80 -6.42
N THR A 629 4.89 -23.98 -7.56
CA THR A 629 6.11 -24.81 -7.63
C THR A 629 7.15 -24.37 -6.60
N SER A 630 7.36 -23.06 -6.49
CA SER A 630 8.35 -22.45 -5.59
C SER A 630 8.01 -22.67 -4.12
N ASN A 631 6.72 -22.57 -3.76
CA ASN A 631 6.21 -22.75 -2.40
C ASN A 631 6.05 -24.23 -1.99
N LEU A 632 5.84 -25.14 -2.95
CA LEU A 632 5.78 -26.58 -2.68
C LEU A 632 7.16 -27.23 -2.54
N LYS A 633 8.19 -26.72 -3.23
CA LYS A 633 9.56 -27.26 -3.25
C LYS A 633 10.09 -27.56 -1.85
N LYS A 634 10.30 -28.84 -1.55
CA LYS A 634 11.04 -29.29 -0.36
C LYS A 634 12.47 -29.71 -0.69
N VAL A 635 12.69 -30.29 -1.88
CA VAL A 635 14.00 -30.78 -2.33
C VAL A 635 14.52 -29.91 -3.48
N LEU A 636 15.79 -29.50 -3.42
CA LEU A 636 16.47 -28.78 -4.50
C LEU A 636 17.68 -29.59 -5.00
N ILE A 637 17.74 -29.81 -6.31
CA ILE A 637 18.90 -30.39 -7.01
C ILE A 637 19.38 -29.38 -8.05
N SER A 638 20.46 -28.66 -7.77
CA SER A 638 20.85 -27.50 -8.59
C SER A 638 22.35 -27.19 -8.64
N GLY A 639 22.83 -26.67 -9.77
CA GLY A 639 24.24 -26.32 -9.98
C GLY A 639 25.21 -27.51 -10.08
N ASN A 640 24.73 -28.74 -9.93
CA ASN A 640 25.54 -29.95 -9.98
C ASN A 640 26.04 -30.23 -11.41
N LYS A 641 27.22 -30.87 -11.53
CA LYS A 641 27.93 -31.04 -12.79
C LYS A 641 28.31 -32.49 -13.07
N SER A 642 28.20 -32.93 -14.32
CA SER A 642 28.66 -34.25 -14.75
C SER A 642 29.50 -34.17 -16.04
N ALA A 643 30.74 -34.66 -15.95
CA ALA A 643 31.62 -34.87 -17.11
C ALA A 643 31.08 -35.92 -18.12
N THR A 644 29.95 -36.58 -17.83
CA THR A 644 29.23 -37.41 -18.81
C THR A 644 27.78 -36.98 -18.94
N ARG A 645 26.83 -37.65 -18.26
CA ARG A 645 25.38 -37.40 -18.27
C ARG A 645 24.84 -37.29 -16.85
N GLY A 646 23.65 -36.71 -16.69
CA GLY A 646 23.01 -36.57 -15.38
C GLY A 646 23.75 -35.55 -14.51
N GLY A 647 23.65 -34.27 -14.84
CA GLY A 647 24.20 -33.19 -14.01
C GLY A 647 23.58 -33.23 -12.61
N GLY A 648 22.26 -33.15 -12.53
CA GLY A 648 21.47 -33.32 -11.31
C GLY A 648 21.38 -34.79 -10.91
N ILE A 649 20.81 -35.65 -11.77
CA ILE A 649 20.62 -37.08 -11.50
C ILE A 649 21.07 -37.93 -12.69
N GLY A 650 21.96 -38.88 -12.42
CA GLY A 650 22.27 -40.03 -13.28
C GLY A 650 21.63 -41.31 -12.74
N SER A 651 21.20 -42.20 -13.63
CA SER A 651 20.49 -43.42 -13.22
C SER A 651 20.77 -44.61 -14.14
N ASN A 652 21.17 -45.72 -13.53
CA ASN A 652 20.92 -47.08 -14.03
C ASN A 652 19.77 -47.76 -13.26
N GLY A 653 19.30 -47.16 -12.16
CA GLY A 653 18.32 -47.74 -11.23
C GLY A 653 16.87 -47.30 -11.45
N THR A 654 16.08 -47.39 -10.37
CA THR A 654 14.67 -46.99 -10.33
C THR A 654 14.56 -45.62 -9.69
N VAL A 655 13.96 -44.65 -10.38
CA VAL A 655 13.76 -43.29 -9.87
C VAL A 655 12.29 -42.91 -9.94
N THR A 656 11.71 -42.60 -8.79
CA THR A 656 10.31 -42.18 -8.63
C THR A 656 10.23 -40.79 -8.01
N MET A 657 9.51 -39.88 -8.65
CA MET A 657 9.32 -38.50 -8.20
C MET A 657 7.81 -38.24 -8.05
N GLY A 658 7.33 -38.09 -6.82
CA GLY A 658 5.91 -37.92 -6.50
C GLY A 658 5.08 -39.21 -6.61
N THR A 659 3.75 -39.04 -6.75
CA THR A 659 2.75 -40.12 -6.74
C THR A 659 1.78 -40.02 -7.92
N GLU A 660 1.24 -41.16 -8.37
CA GLU A 660 0.53 -41.32 -9.66
C GLU A 660 -0.87 -40.66 -9.71
N GLU A 661 -1.43 -40.20 -8.59
CA GLU A 661 -2.79 -39.63 -8.56
C GLU A 661 -2.86 -38.26 -9.25
N ALA A 662 -3.53 -38.18 -10.40
CA ALA A 662 -3.85 -36.93 -11.08
C ALA A 662 -5.37 -36.71 -11.19
N THR A 663 -5.78 -35.45 -11.38
CA THR A 663 -7.19 -35.07 -11.57
C THR A 663 -7.38 -34.21 -12.83
N SER A 664 -8.63 -33.89 -13.15
CA SER A 664 -8.97 -32.98 -14.24
C SER A 664 -10.15 -32.09 -13.88
N VAL A 665 -10.19 -30.89 -14.46
CA VAL A 665 -11.26 -29.90 -14.28
C VAL A 665 -11.78 -29.49 -15.65
N SER A 666 -13.04 -29.81 -15.95
CA SER A 666 -13.72 -29.37 -17.16
C SER A 666 -14.42 -28.02 -16.95
N VAL A 667 -14.50 -27.23 -18.01
CA VAL A 667 -15.23 -25.94 -18.01
C VAL A 667 -16.08 -25.82 -19.27
N GLU A 668 -17.33 -25.39 -19.08
CA GLU A 668 -18.28 -25.04 -20.14
C GLU A 668 -18.71 -23.57 -19.98
N LYS A 669 -18.75 -22.82 -21.09
CA LYS A 669 -19.25 -21.45 -21.15
C LYS A 669 -20.64 -21.40 -21.80
N LYS A 670 -21.52 -20.60 -21.22
CA LYS A 670 -22.88 -20.33 -21.69
C LYS A 670 -23.15 -18.82 -21.76
N TRP A 671 -24.03 -18.44 -22.69
CA TRP A 671 -24.45 -17.06 -22.95
C TRP A 671 -25.97 -16.94 -22.77
N ILE A 672 -26.41 -15.83 -22.18
CA ILE A 672 -27.82 -15.43 -22.02
C ILE A 672 -27.92 -14.00 -22.57
N ASP A 673 -28.18 -13.88 -23.87
CA ASP A 673 -27.90 -12.65 -24.61
C ASP A 673 -28.74 -12.41 -25.88
N ASP A 674 -29.92 -13.05 -25.94
CA ASP A 674 -30.87 -13.03 -27.05
C ASP A 674 -30.28 -13.58 -28.37
N ASN A 675 -29.61 -14.73 -28.29
CA ASN A 675 -28.91 -15.39 -29.40
C ASN A 675 -27.93 -14.44 -30.12
N ASN A 676 -27.08 -13.76 -29.34
CA ASN A 676 -26.02 -12.88 -29.86
C ASN A 676 -26.55 -11.70 -30.71
N THR A 677 -27.75 -11.18 -30.44
CA THR A 677 -28.39 -10.09 -31.23
C THR A 677 -28.20 -8.69 -30.62
N GLY A 678 -27.89 -7.68 -31.42
CA GLY A 678 -27.53 -6.34 -30.94
C GLY A 678 -26.05 -6.25 -30.56
N LEU A 679 -25.72 -5.89 -29.31
CA LEU A 679 -24.37 -6.09 -28.78
C LEU A 679 -24.01 -7.57 -28.83
N LYS A 680 -22.87 -7.89 -29.45
CA LYS A 680 -22.39 -9.27 -29.58
C LYS A 680 -21.53 -9.71 -28.40
N HIS A 681 -21.51 -11.01 -28.11
CA HIS A 681 -20.46 -11.61 -27.29
C HIS A 681 -19.13 -11.63 -28.06
N PRO A 682 -17.97 -11.57 -27.39
CA PRO A 682 -16.67 -11.70 -28.04
C PRO A 682 -16.47 -13.08 -28.68
N GLU A 683 -15.53 -13.19 -29.62
CA GLU A 683 -15.15 -14.47 -30.26
C GLU A 683 -14.46 -15.44 -29.28
N THR A 684 -13.85 -14.91 -28.22
CA THR A 684 -13.10 -15.67 -27.21
C THR A 684 -13.33 -15.11 -25.81
N VAL A 685 -13.35 -15.96 -24.79
CA VAL A 685 -13.21 -15.54 -23.37
C VAL A 685 -12.07 -16.30 -22.69
N THR A 686 -11.33 -15.61 -21.83
CA THR A 686 -10.18 -16.19 -21.11
C THR A 686 -10.61 -16.69 -19.74
N VAL A 687 -10.30 -17.97 -19.47
CA VAL A 687 -10.66 -18.68 -18.25
C VAL A 687 -9.39 -19.18 -17.57
N LYS A 688 -9.23 -18.85 -16.29
CA LYS A 688 -8.09 -19.27 -15.47
C LYS A 688 -8.47 -20.46 -14.58
N LEU A 689 -7.52 -21.39 -14.42
CA LEU A 689 -7.54 -22.40 -13.37
C LEU A 689 -6.79 -21.87 -12.15
N ILE A 690 -7.50 -21.82 -11.03
CA ILE A 690 -6.95 -21.40 -9.74
C ILE A 690 -6.84 -22.62 -8.82
N ALA A 691 -5.67 -22.84 -8.23
CA ALA A 691 -5.45 -23.81 -7.17
C ALA A 691 -5.44 -23.11 -5.81
N ASN A 692 -6.39 -23.47 -4.94
CA ASN A 692 -6.34 -23.07 -3.54
C ASN A 692 -5.58 -24.13 -2.73
N VAL A 693 -4.52 -23.70 -2.03
CA VAL A 693 -3.67 -24.53 -1.16
C VAL A 693 -3.48 -23.80 0.17
N ALA A 694 -3.82 -24.45 1.28
CA ALA A 694 -3.79 -23.88 2.64
C ALA A 694 -4.50 -22.51 2.77
N GLY A 695 -5.54 -22.27 1.97
CA GLY A 695 -6.30 -21.01 1.97
C GLY A 695 -5.74 -19.90 1.06
N LYS A 696 -4.61 -20.12 0.37
CA LYS A 696 -4.06 -19.19 -0.62
C LYS A 696 -4.31 -19.69 -2.05
N ASP A 697 -4.72 -18.77 -2.92
CA ASP A 697 -4.97 -19.01 -4.34
C ASP A 697 -3.73 -18.81 -5.20
N TYR A 698 -3.58 -19.64 -6.24
CA TYR A 698 -2.49 -19.61 -7.22
C TYR A 698 -3.03 -19.83 -8.64
N GLU A 699 -2.66 -18.99 -9.60
CA GLU A 699 -2.95 -19.24 -11.02
C GLU A 699 -2.04 -20.36 -11.55
N VAL A 700 -2.65 -21.43 -12.09
CA VAL A 700 -1.94 -22.62 -12.59
C VAL A 700 -1.79 -22.58 -14.10
N GLU A 701 -2.87 -22.24 -14.81
CA GLU A 701 -2.96 -22.20 -16.27
C GLU A 701 -4.18 -21.36 -16.67
N HIS A 702 -4.19 -20.76 -17.85
CA HIS A 702 -5.41 -20.17 -18.44
C HIS A 702 -5.62 -20.63 -19.88
N LYS A 703 -6.89 -20.73 -20.30
CA LYS A 703 -7.30 -21.17 -21.64
C LYS A 703 -8.37 -20.25 -22.23
N GLN A 704 -8.44 -20.22 -23.56
CA GLN A 704 -9.50 -19.52 -24.29
C GLN A 704 -10.67 -20.47 -24.58
N LEU A 705 -11.90 -20.00 -24.34
CA LEU A 705 -13.15 -20.63 -24.81
C LEU A 705 -13.71 -19.85 -26.00
N SER A 706 -14.24 -20.55 -27.00
CA SER A 706 -14.77 -19.96 -28.24
C SER A 706 -15.70 -20.93 -28.98
N ASP A 707 -16.39 -20.49 -30.03
CA ASP A 707 -17.15 -21.38 -30.91
C ASP A 707 -16.30 -22.53 -31.49
N LYS A 708 -15.00 -22.29 -31.72
CA LYS A 708 -14.06 -23.29 -32.28
C LYS A 708 -13.83 -24.49 -31.36
N ASN A 709 -13.99 -24.35 -30.04
CA ASN A 709 -13.98 -25.45 -29.08
C ASN A 709 -15.36 -25.74 -28.47
N GLY A 710 -16.43 -25.31 -29.14
CA GLY A 710 -17.81 -25.51 -28.69
C GLY A 710 -18.08 -24.89 -27.31
N TRP A 711 -17.35 -23.82 -26.97
CA TRP A 711 -17.34 -23.15 -25.66
C TRP A 711 -16.94 -24.07 -24.49
N LYS A 712 -16.08 -25.07 -24.73
CA LYS A 712 -15.64 -26.06 -23.73
C LYS A 712 -14.14 -26.25 -23.69
N THR A 713 -13.60 -26.55 -22.51
CA THR A 713 -12.22 -27.00 -22.33
C THR A 713 -12.08 -27.91 -21.12
N ALA A 714 -10.90 -28.52 -20.98
CA ALA A 714 -10.50 -29.22 -19.78
C ALA A 714 -9.03 -28.91 -19.43
N PHE A 715 -8.76 -28.84 -18.13
CA PHE A 715 -7.43 -28.85 -17.56
C PHE A 715 -7.18 -30.28 -17.05
N THR A 716 -6.33 -31.04 -17.73
CA THR A 716 -6.03 -32.45 -17.41
C THR A 716 -4.73 -32.59 -16.65
N ASP A 717 -4.49 -33.79 -16.10
CA ASP A 717 -3.19 -34.19 -15.55
C ASP A 717 -2.73 -33.33 -14.36
N LEU A 718 -3.69 -32.77 -13.61
CA LEU A 718 -3.48 -31.83 -12.50
C LEU A 718 -3.05 -32.54 -11.20
N PRO A 719 -2.22 -31.93 -10.35
CA PRO A 719 -1.90 -32.48 -9.03
C PRO A 719 -3.13 -32.53 -8.13
N THR A 720 -3.26 -33.61 -7.36
CA THR A 720 -4.34 -33.82 -6.38
C THR A 720 -3.96 -33.29 -4.99
N LYS A 721 -2.68 -33.36 -4.63
CA LYS A 721 -2.15 -32.96 -3.32
C LYS A 721 -0.97 -31.99 -3.38
N ALA A 722 -0.82 -31.26 -2.28
CA ALA A 722 0.22 -30.29 -1.98
C ALA A 722 0.90 -30.70 -0.64
N GLY A 723 1.80 -31.68 -0.70
CA GLY A 723 2.21 -32.44 0.47
C GLY A 723 1.10 -33.40 0.89
N GLU A 724 0.60 -33.26 2.12
CA GLU A 724 -0.51 -34.08 2.62
C GLU A 724 -1.89 -33.48 2.30
N GLU A 725 -1.96 -32.15 2.14
CA GLU A 725 -3.18 -31.37 1.87
C GLU A 725 -3.75 -31.60 0.46
N ASP A 726 -5.08 -31.63 0.34
CA ASP A 726 -5.77 -31.73 -0.95
C ASP A 726 -5.87 -30.36 -1.66
N ILE A 727 -5.54 -30.31 -2.95
CA ILE A 727 -5.64 -29.08 -3.75
C ILE A 727 -7.10 -28.85 -4.18
N LYS A 728 -7.64 -27.67 -3.84
CA LYS A 728 -9.01 -27.27 -4.20
C LYS A 728 -8.99 -26.38 -5.42
N TYR A 729 -9.43 -26.91 -6.56
CA TYR A 729 -9.51 -26.13 -7.80
C TYR A 729 -10.78 -25.29 -7.90
N THR A 730 -10.61 -24.04 -8.29
CA THR A 730 -11.67 -23.10 -8.67
C THR A 730 -11.36 -22.50 -10.05
N ILE A 731 -12.28 -21.71 -10.59
CA ILE A 731 -12.18 -21.08 -11.91
C ILE A 731 -12.46 -19.59 -11.77
N GLU A 732 -11.66 -18.77 -12.46
CA GLU A 732 -11.88 -17.33 -12.65
C GLU A 732 -12.09 -17.06 -14.14
N GLU A 733 -12.98 -16.12 -14.47
CA GLU A 733 -13.14 -15.60 -15.84
C GLU A 733 -12.65 -14.15 -15.90
N VAL A 734 -11.83 -13.84 -16.91
CA VAL A 734 -11.45 -12.46 -17.21
C VAL A 734 -12.68 -11.69 -17.67
N GLY A 735 -13.02 -10.61 -16.97
CA GLY A 735 -14.29 -9.90 -17.10
C GLY A 735 -14.64 -9.49 -18.54
N VAL A 736 -15.88 -9.76 -18.94
CA VAL A 736 -16.37 -9.50 -20.30
C VAL A 736 -17.23 -8.23 -20.31
N GLU A 737 -16.83 -7.24 -21.10
CA GLU A 737 -17.54 -5.96 -21.24
C GLU A 737 -18.99 -6.16 -21.70
N GLY A 738 -19.94 -5.46 -21.05
CA GLY A 738 -21.38 -5.57 -21.34
C GLY A 738 -22.08 -6.81 -20.78
N TYR A 739 -21.39 -7.65 -20.00
CA TYR A 739 -21.95 -8.87 -19.40
C TYR A 739 -21.67 -8.97 -17.89
N THR A 740 -22.55 -9.68 -17.19
CA THR A 740 -22.33 -10.16 -15.81
C THR A 740 -22.03 -11.66 -15.85
N SER A 741 -20.94 -12.09 -15.22
CA SER A 741 -20.54 -13.50 -15.18
C SER A 741 -20.99 -14.18 -13.88
N LYS A 742 -21.44 -15.44 -13.99
CA LYS A 742 -21.77 -16.31 -12.87
C LYS A 742 -21.17 -17.70 -13.08
N ILE A 743 -20.34 -18.13 -12.14
CA ILE A 743 -19.71 -19.46 -12.14
C ILE A 743 -20.53 -20.39 -11.24
N SER A 744 -20.62 -21.66 -11.63
CA SER A 744 -21.33 -22.73 -10.92
C SER A 744 -20.67 -24.09 -11.15
N GLY A 745 -20.98 -25.09 -10.33
CA GLY A 745 -20.32 -26.41 -10.38
C GLY A 745 -19.13 -26.52 -9.41
N THR A 746 -18.29 -27.52 -9.65
CA THR A 746 -17.15 -27.91 -8.79
C THR A 746 -16.06 -28.57 -9.63
N ALA A 747 -14.83 -28.65 -9.13
CA ALA A 747 -13.74 -29.37 -9.80
C ALA A 747 -14.12 -30.80 -10.24
N LYS A 748 -14.86 -31.54 -9.41
CA LYS A 748 -15.28 -32.93 -9.66
C LYS A 748 -16.45 -33.06 -10.65
N SER A 749 -17.32 -32.05 -10.75
CA SER A 749 -18.48 -32.04 -11.66
C SER A 749 -18.21 -31.32 -12.99
N GLY A 750 -17.06 -30.64 -13.09
CA GLY A 750 -16.87 -29.52 -14.02
C GLY A 750 -17.54 -28.24 -13.53
N PHE A 751 -17.08 -27.12 -14.08
CA PHE A 751 -17.63 -25.79 -13.87
C PHE A 751 -18.42 -25.30 -15.09
N VAL A 752 -19.48 -24.53 -14.85
CA VAL A 752 -20.27 -23.84 -15.87
C VAL A 752 -20.24 -22.34 -15.61
N ILE A 753 -19.65 -21.59 -16.53
CA ILE A 753 -19.60 -20.13 -16.54
C ILE A 753 -20.78 -19.63 -17.39
N THR A 754 -21.58 -18.72 -16.86
CA THR A 754 -22.77 -18.18 -17.54
C THR A 754 -22.70 -16.66 -17.59
N ASN A 755 -22.61 -16.09 -18.79
CA ASN A 755 -22.67 -14.64 -18.98
C ASN A 755 -24.08 -14.18 -19.33
N THR A 756 -24.60 -13.25 -18.54
CA THR A 756 -25.89 -12.59 -18.77
C THR A 756 -25.65 -11.15 -19.20
N LYS A 757 -26.22 -10.77 -20.33
CA LYS A 757 -26.04 -9.46 -20.97
C LYS A 757 -26.64 -8.32 -20.15
N ILE A 758 -25.93 -7.20 -20.06
CA ILE A 758 -26.36 -6.00 -19.34
C ILE A 758 -27.25 -5.15 -20.27
N PRO A 759 -28.49 -4.79 -19.88
CA PRO A 759 -29.35 -3.94 -20.70
C PRO A 759 -28.79 -2.52 -20.89
N GLN A 760 -28.72 -2.06 -22.14
CA GLN A 760 -28.27 -0.71 -22.48
C GLN A 760 -29.40 0.32 -22.30
N LYS A 761 -29.08 1.45 -21.64
CA LYS A 761 -30.01 2.51 -21.28
C LYS A 761 -29.63 3.85 -21.91
N THR A 762 -30.63 4.65 -22.26
CA THR A 762 -30.48 5.99 -22.86
C THR A 762 -31.40 7.02 -22.19
N SER A 763 -31.22 8.30 -22.54
CA SER A 763 -32.04 9.42 -22.06
C SER A 763 -32.24 10.48 -23.14
N ILE A 764 -33.37 11.17 -23.12
CA ILE A 764 -33.77 12.13 -24.15
C ILE A 764 -34.10 13.47 -23.49
N GLN A 765 -33.43 14.53 -23.95
CA GLN A 765 -33.64 15.90 -23.49
C GLN A 765 -34.81 16.56 -24.24
N VAL A 766 -35.55 17.43 -23.56
CA VAL A 766 -36.62 18.24 -24.16
C VAL A 766 -36.54 19.69 -23.66
N THR A 767 -36.66 20.64 -24.59
CA THR A 767 -36.69 22.08 -24.32
C THR A 767 -37.96 22.70 -24.93
N LYS A 768 -38.48 23.77 -24.30
CA LYS A 768 -39.68 24.49 -24.74
C LYS A 768 -39.40 25.99 -24.93
N ALA A 769 -39.81 26.51 -26.08
CA ALA A 769 -39.69 27.91 -26.49
C ALA A 769 -41.07 28.55 -26.77
N TRP A 770 -41.11 29.88 -26.73
CA TRP A 770 -42.32 30.69 -26.87
C TRP A 770 -42.05 31.92 -27.76
N GLU A 771 -42.93 32.16 -28.72
CA GLU A 771 -42.87 33.23 -29.73
C GLU A 771 -44.18 34.03 -29.70
N ASP A 772 -44.34 34.85 -28.66
CA ASP A 772 -45.58 35.53 -28.28
C ASP A 772 -45.36 36.98 -27.81
N LYS A 773 -44.32 37.62 -28.38
CA LYS A 773 -43.81 38.96 -28.01
C LYS A 773 -43.62 39.13 -26.49
N HIS A 774 -43.05 38.13 -25.84
CA HIS A 774 -42.84 38.07 -24.38
C HIS A 774 -44.14 37.99 -23.55
N ASP A 775 -45.16 37.30 -24.08
CA ASP A 775 -46.50 37.17 -23.49
C ASP A 775 -47.26 38.51 -23.38
N GLN A 776 -47.21 39.33 -24.43
CA GLN A 776 -47.79 40.69 -24.49
C GLN A 776 -49.26 40.74 -24.02
N ASP A 777 -50.05 39.73 -24.40
CA ASP A 777 -51.50 39.65 -24.11
C ASP A 777 -51.82 38.90 -22.80
N GLY A 778 -50.82 38.38 -22.08
CA GLY A 778 -51.00 37.58 -20.86
C GLY A 778 -51.82 36.31 -21.10
N LYS A 779 -51.43 35.50 -22.10
CA LYS A 779 -52.15 34.30 -22.56
C LYS A 779 -51.33 33.01 -22.47
N ARG A 780 -50.03 33.08 -22.18
CA ARG A 780 -49.16 31.90 -22.03
C ARG A 780 -49.59 31.04 -20.83
N PRO A 781 -49.82 29.73 -20.99
CA PRO A 781 -50.13 28.85 -19.86
C PRO A 781 -48.91 28.68 -18.94
N ALA A 782 -49.16 28.40 -17.65
CA ALA A 782 -48.11 28.24 -16.64
C ALA A 782 -47.20 27.01 -16.87
N SER A 783 -47.71 26.00 -17.58
CA SER A 783 -47.00 24.78 -17.96
C SER A 783 -47.57 24.16 -19.23
N VAL A 784 -46.80 23.24 -19.83
CA VAL A 784 -47.21 22.33 -20.91
C VAL A 784 -46.81 20.89 -20.55
N ARG A 785 -47.42 19.91 -21.22
CA ARG A 785 -47.10 18.48 -21.04
C ARG A 785 -46.61 17.87 -22.33
N ILE A 786 -45.51 17.14 -22.22
CA ILE A 786 -44.85 16.40 -23.30
C ILE A 786 -44.93 14.91 -22.97
N LYS A 787 -45.47 14.11 -23.88
CA LYS A 787 -45.47 12.65 -23.79
C LYS A 787 -44.31 12.06 -24.59
N LEU A 788 -43.71 10.99 -24.06
CA LEU A 788 -42.78 10.15 -24.80
C LEU A 788 -43.55 9.12 -25.64
N LEU A 789 -43.10 8.88 -26.87
CA LEU A 789 -43.53 7.79 -27.73
C LEU A 789 -42.34 6.86 -28.00
N ALA A 790 -42.59 5.56 -28.07
CA ALA A 790 -41.64 4.51 -28.47
C ALA A 790 -42.24 3.69 -29.61
N ASP A 791 -41.52 3.53 -30.72
CA ASP A 791 -41.98 2.88 -31.95
C ASP A 791 -43.38 3.39 -32.40
N GLY A 792 -43.57 4.71 -32.30
CA GLY A 792 -44.83 5.41 -32.63
C GLY A 792 -45.97 5.27 -31.61
N LYS A 793 -45.77 4.66 -30.43
CA LYS A 793 -46.80 4.46 -29.41
C LYS A 793 -46.49 5.22 -28.12
N GLU A 794 -47.50 5.89 -27.53
CA GLU A 794 -47.33 6.62 -26.26
C GLU A 794 -46.85 5.67 -25.15
N VAL A 795 -45.79 6.06 -24.43
CA VAL A 795 -45.21 5.28 -23.33
C VAL A 795 -45.93 5.62 -22.03
N GLU A 796 -46.70 4.68 -21.50
CA GLU A 796 -47.50 4.88 -20.30
C GLU A 796 -46.64 5.32 -19.11
N GLY A 797 -47.15 6.28 -18.32
CA GLY A 797 -46.45 6.91 -17.20
C GLY A 797 -45.32 7.90 -17.57
N LYS A 798 -44.73 7.83 -18.77
CA LYS A 798 -43.63 8.73 -19.20
C LYS A 798 -44.18 10.04 -19.80
N THR A 799 -44.68 10.93 -18.93
CA THR A 799 -45.06 12.32 -19.28
C THR A 799 -44.20 13.33 -18.53
N LEU A 800 -43.60 14.26 -19.26
CA LEU A 800 -42.77 15.36 -18.76
C LEU A 800 -43.60 16.66 -18.71
N THR A 801 -43.59 17.36 -17.58
CA THR A 801 -44.25 18.67 -17.45
C THR A 801 -43.20 19.78 -17.52
N LEU A 802 -43.32 20.68 -18.48
CA LEU A 802 -42.42 21.83 -18.67
C LEU A 802 -43.11 23.11 -18.22
N SER A 803 -42.39 24.00 -17.55
CA SER A 803 -42.92 25.21 -16.92
C SER A 803 -41.81 26.25 -16.69
N LYS A 804 -42.17 27.46 -16.25
CA LYS A 804 -41.17 28.45 -15.83
C LYS A 804 -40.27 27.95 -14.68
N ALA A 805 -40.74 27.02 -13.83
CA ALA A 805 -40.00 26.54 -12.66
C ALA A 805 -38.83 25.59 -13.00
N ASN A 806 -38.90 24.84 -14.11
CA ASN A 806 -37.78 24.05 -14.65
C ASN A 806 -37.14 24.71 -15.88
N ASN A 807 -37.21 26.05 -15.95
CA ASN A 807 -36.69 26.86 -17.06
C ASN A 807 -37.17 26.39 -18.45
N TRP A 808 -38.35 25.78 -18.53
CA TRP A 808 -38.91 25.16 -19.73
C TRP A 808 -38.04 24.01 -20.30
N THR A 809 -37.35 23.27 -19.44
CA THR A 809 -36.46 22.14 -19.79
C THR A 809 -36.71 20.90 -18.92
N GLY A 810 -36.35 19.71 -19.44
CA GLY A 810 -36.37 18.46 -18.70
C GLY A 810 -36.02 17.26 -19.59
N SER A 811 -36.06 16.04 -19.05
CA SER A 811 -35.66 14.83 -19.78
C SER A 811 -36.49 13.59 -19.43
N PHE A 812 -36.43 12.60 -20.32
CA PHE A 812 -36.84 11.23 -20.06
C PHE A 812 -35.60 10.36 -19.85
N THR A 813 -35.50 9.69 -18.70
CA THR A 813 -34.37 8.81 -18.34
C THR A 813 -34.76 7.33 -18.35
N ASP A 814 -33.76 6.46 -18.24
CA ASP A 814 -33.88 5.01 -18.00
C ASP A 814 -34.60 4.23 -19.10
N LEU A 815 -34.56 4.79 -20.31
CA LEU A 815 -35.16 4.25 -21.52
C LEU A 815 -34.30 3.11 -22.05
N ASP A 816 -34.89 1.99 -22.45
CA ASP A 816 -34.17 0.91 -23.12
C ASP A 816 -33.73 1.36 -24.51
N GLU A 817 -32.47 1.20 -24.88
CA GLU A 817 -32.05 1.57 -26.25
C GLU A 817 -32.53 0.53 -27.29
N TYR A 818 -32.68 -0.73 -26.87
CA TYR A 818 -33.07 -1.85 -27.73
C TYR A 818 -34.22 -2.67 -27.14
N LYS A 819 -35.08 -3.20 -28.02
CA LYS A 819 -36.18 -4.11 -27.69
C LYS A 819 -36.20 -5.26 -28.69
N ALA A 820 -36.08 -6.50 -28.21
CA ALA A 820 -36.01 -7.70 -29.03
C ALA A 820 -35.01 -7.57 -30.21
N GLY A 821 -33.78 -7.13 -29.91
CA GLY A 821 -32.69 -6.94 -30.87
C GLY A 821 -32.80 -5.73 -31.81
N LYS A 822 -33.91 -4.98 -31.81
CA LYS A 822 -34.09 -3.76 -32.62
C LYS A 822 -33.91 -2.49 -31.77
N LYS A 823 -33.29 -1.45 -32.34
CA LYS A 823 -33.18 -0.13 -31.68
C LYS A 823 -34.57 0.53 -31.65
N ILE A 824 -34.95 1.09 -30.50
CA ILE A 824 -36.26 1.71 -30.30
C ILE A 824 -36.27 3.11 -30.93
N GLU A 825 -37.30 3.42 -31.72
CA GLU A 825 -37.49 4.79 -32.24
C GLU A 825 -38.30 5.62 -31.23
N TYR A 826 -37.60 6.47 -30.47
CA TYR A 826 -38.24 7.40 -29.56
C TYR A 826 -38.58 8.73 -30.23
N THR A 827 -39.80 9.22 -29.99
CA THR A 827 -40.29 10.54 -30.41
C THR A 827 -41.09 11.21 -29.29
N ILE A 828 -41.48 12.48 -29.44
CA ILE A 828 -42.31 13.18 -28.44
C ILE A 828 -43.57 13.81 -29.05
N LYS A 829 -44.54 14.11 -28.19
CA LYS A 829 -45.81 14.76 -28.53
C LYS A 829 -46.21 15.74 -27.43
N GLU A 830 -46.58 16.96 -27.77
CA GLU A 830 -47.13 17.95 -26.82
C GLU A 830 -48.66 17.80 -26.70
N GLU A 831 -49.20 17.99 -25.49
CA GLU A 831 -50.65 18.10 -25.25
C GLU A 831 -51.18 19.50 -25.61
N THR A 832 -52.41 19.58 -26.13
CA THR A 832 -52.99 20.80 -26.70
C THR A 832 -52.90 22.02 -25.77
N VAL A 833 -52.24 23.08 -26.25
CA VAL A 833 -51.83 24.26 -25.45
C VAL A 833 -52.97 25.27 -25.24
N GLY A 834 -53.88 25.41 -26.21
CA GLY A 834 -54.99 26.37 -26.17
C GLY A 834 -54.59 27.82 -26.51
N ASN A 835 -55.47 28.78 -26.16
CA ASN A 835 -55.27 30.24 -26.25
C ASN A 835 -54.78 30.82 -27.60
N GLY A 836 -54.96 30.09 -28.71
CA GLY A 836 -54.53 30.51 -30.05
C GLY A 836 -53.06 30.23 -30.37
N TYR A 837 -52.36 29.43 -29.55
CA TYR A 837 -50.99 29.01 -29.84
C TYR A 837 -50.94 27.88 -30.88
N THR A 838 -50.02 28.00 -31.84
CA THR A 838 -49.60 26.91 -32.75
C THR A 838 -48.30 26.29 -32.23
N SER A 839 -48.20 24.96 -32.22
CA SER A 839 -47.03 24.21 -31.72
C SER A 839 -46.24 23.53 -32.84
N VAL A 840 -44.91 23.57 -32.75
CA VAL A 840 -43.96 22.92 -33.67
C VAL A 840 -42.90 22.16 -32.88
N ILE A 841 -42.62 20.91 -33.25
CA ILE A 841 -41.57 20.06 -32.65
C ILE A 841 -40.41 19.94 -33.65
N THR A 842 -39.17 20.11 -33.18
CA THR A 842 -37.93 19.97 -33.94
C THR A 842 -36.87 19.23 -33.12
N GLY A 843 -35.77 18.77 -33.75
CA GLY A 843 -34.72 17.98 -33.11
C GLY A 843 -34.94 16.47 -33.21
N SER A 844 -34.17 15.69 -32.44
CA SER A 844 -34.11 14.23 -32.53
C SER A 844 -33.90 13.59 -31.15
N ALA A 845 -34.12 12.27 -31.02
CA ALA A 845 -33.84 11.56 -29.78
C ALA A 845 -32.36 11.61 -29.35
N ALA A 846 -31.43 11.81 -30.29
CA ALA A 846 -29.99 11.86 -30.03
C ALA A 846 -29.51 13.28 -29.65
N GLU A 847 -30.07 14.32 -30.25
CA GLU A 847 -29.70 15.72 -30.02
C GLU A 847 -30.58 16.41 -28.95
N GLY A 848 -31.69 15.76 -28.59
CA GLY A 848 -32.78 16.35 -27.83
C GLY A 848 -33.84 16.99 -28.73
N TYR A 849 -35.04 17.14 -28.20
CA TYR A 849 -36.16 17.80 -28.87
C TYR A 849 -36.35 19.24 -28.39
N LYS A 850 -36.71 20.12 -29.32
CA LYS A 850 -37.17 21.49 -29.04
C LYS A 850 -38.61 21.66 -29.53
N VAL A 851 -39.48 22.09 -28.64
CA VAL A 851 -40.86 22.45 -28.98
C VAL A 851 -41.00 23.97 -28.93
N THR A 852 -41.64 24.58 -29.93
CA THR A 852 -41.90 26.03 -30.00
C THR A 852 -43.40 26.28 -30.05
N ASN A 853 -43.90 27.28 -29.32
CA ASN A 853 -45.27 27.77 -29.39
C ASN A 853 -45.32 29.23 -29.87
N THR A 854 -46.10 29.52 -30.91
CA THR A 854 -46.17 30.84 -31.54
C THR A 854 -47.58 31.43 -31.49
N ARG A 855 -47.72 32.73 -31.23
CA ARG A 855 -48.99 33.50 -31.17
C ARG A 855 -48.75 35.00 -31.43
N GLU A 856 -49.62 35.67 -32.19
CA GLU A 856 -49.54 37.13 -32.45
C GLU A 856 -50.46 37.98 -31.54
N PRO A 857 -50.16 39.28 -31.27
CA PRO A 857 -50.95 40.18 -30.39
C PRO A 857 -52.17 40.88 -31.03
N GLU A 858 -53.06 41.44 -30.19
CA GLU A 858 -54.28 42.17 -30.60
C GLU A 858 -54.12 43.70 -30.79
N LYS A 859 -54.95 44.32 -31.66
CA LYS A 859 -54.91 45.75 -32.07
C LYS A 859 -56.30 46.43 -32.06
N VAL A 860 -56.34 47.77 -32.02
CA VAL A 860 -57.56 48.64 -32.00
C VAL A 860 -57.38 49.98 -32.77
N GLU A 861 -58.42 50.81 -32.83
CA GLU A 861 -58.48 52.12 -33.51
C GLU A 861 -59.41 53.14 -32.78
N VAL A 862 -59.32 54.44 -33.13
CA VAL A 862 -60.04 55.57 -32.48
C VAL A 862 -60.43 56.64 -33.52
N GLU A 863 -61.67 57.13 -33.51
CA GLU A 863 -62.18 58.18 -34.43
C GLU A 863 -63.13 59.20 -33.77
N GLY A 864 -63.33 60.37 -34.40
CA GLY A 864 -64.09 61.48 -33.83
C GLY A 864 -64.52 62.59 -34.82
N SER A 865 -65.32 63.55 -34.33
CA SER A 865 -65.88 64.66 -35.12
C SER A 865 -66.16 65.96 -34.34
N LYS A 866 -66.29 67.09 -35.05
CA LYS A 866 -66.43 68.45 -34.49
C LYS A 866 -67.71 69.17 -34.95
N THR A 867 -68.33 69.93 -34.04
CA THR A 867 -69.58 70.71 -34.26
C THR A 867 -69.42 72.20 -33.90
N TRP A 868 -70.16 73.09 -34.59
CA TRP A 868 -70.20 74.54 -34.35
C TRP A 868 -71.62 75.04 -34.04
N ASN A 869 -71.76 76.00 -33.12
CA ASN A 869 -73.03 76.54 -32.61
C ASN A 869 -73.00 78.07 -32.50
N ASP A 870 -72.88 78.73 -33.66
CA ASP A 870 -72.67 80.18 -33.84
C ASP A 870 -73.76 80.86 -34.68
N LYS A 871 -74.98 80.27 -34.68
CA LYS A 871 -76.13 80.66 -35.52
C LYS A 871 -75.83 80.68 -37.03
N GLY A 872 -74.89 79.84 -37.49
CA GLY A 872 -74.47 79.82 -38.90
C GLY A 872 -73.50 80.95 -39.23
N ASP A 873 -72.59 81.23 -38.31
CA ASP A 873 -71.59 82.30 -38.36
C ASP A 873 -72.17 83.70 -38.61
N GLN A 874 -73.28 84.04 -37.93
CA GLN A 874 -74.05 85.28 -38.13
C GLN A 874 -73.20 86.57 -38.11
N ASP A 875 -72.13 86.58 -37.30
CA ASP A 875 -71.27 87.74 -37.04
C ASP A 875 -69.85 87.58 -37.63
N GLY A 876 -69.59 86.52 -38.41
CA GLY A 876 -68.32 86.25 -39.09
C GLY A 876 -67.12 86.09 -38.15
N LYS A 877 -67.05 84.97 -37.42
CA LYS A 877 -66.07 84.71 -36.34
C LYS A 877 -65.44 83.31 -36.36
N ARG A 878 -65.95 82.35 -37.16
CA ARG A 878 -65.44 80.97 -37.15
C ARG A 878 -64.00 80.85 -37.71
N PRO A 879 -63.09 80.06 -37.08
CA PRO A 879 -61.76 79.80 -37.61
C PRO A 879 -61.75 78.72 -38.71
N ALA A 880 -60.66 78.67 -39.50
CA ALA A 880 -60.52 77.76 -40.65
C ALA A 880 -60.01 76.34 -40.32
N GLU A 881 -59.36 76.14 -39.16
CA GLU A 881 -58.85 74.83 -38.73
C GLU A 881 -58.80 74.72 -37.19
N ILE A 882 -58.76 73.49 -36.68
CA ILE A 882 -58.50 73.13 -35.27
C ILE A 882 -57.42 72.02 -35.20
N THR A 883 -56.89 71.76 -34.00
CA THR A 883 -56.00 70.61 -33.73
C THR A 883 -56.64 69.68 -32.69
N ILE A 884 -56.61 68.36 -32.95
CA ILE A 884 -57.01 67.31 -32.02
C ILE A 884 -55.79 66.45 -31.65
N ASN A 885 -55.64 66.12 -30.37
CA ASN A 885 -54.57 65.28 -29.83
C ASN A 885 -55.10 63.88 -29.48
N LEU A 886 -54.32 62.83 -29.72
CA LEU A 886 -54.56 61.48 -29.18
C LEU A 886 -53.64 61.22 -27.98
N LEU A 887 -54.21 60.70 -26.90
CA LEU A 887 -53.52 60.35 -25.68
C LEU A 887 -53.62 58.83 -25.43
N LYS A 888 -52.49 58.18 -25.12
CA LYS A 888 -52.41 56.81 -24.60
C LYS A 888 -52.21 56.88 -23.09
N ASN A 889 -53.11 56.29 -22.31
CA ASN A 889 -53.07 56.29 -20.84
C ASN A 889 -52.76 57.69 -20.25
N GLY A 890 -53.38 58.74 -20.81
CA GLY A 890 -53.19 60.14 -20.39
C GLY A 890 -51.95 60.86 -20.95
N THR A 891 -51.09 60.21 -21.74
CA THR A 891 -49.93 60.83 -22.39
C THR A 891 -50.20 61.09 -23.87
N LYS A 892 -50.03 62.33 -24.38
CA LYS A 892 -50.15 62.64 -25.81
C LYS A 892 -49.14 61.80 -26.63
N ILE A 893 -49.64 61.00 -27.56
CA ILE A 893 -48.82 60.19 -28.49
C ILE A 893 -48.94 60.64 -29.95
N ASN A 894 -50.01 61.34 -30.32
CA ASN A 894 -50.22 61.80 -31.71
C ASN A 894 -51.11 63.07 -31.73
N SER A 895 -51.20 63.75 -32.87
CA SER A 895 -52.16 64.84 -33.10
C SER A 895 -52.40 65.09 -34.59
N VAL A 896 -53.61 65.54 -34.92
CA VAL A 896 -54.10 65.78 -36.27
C VAL A 896 -54.76 67.16 -36.36
N LYS A 897 -54.60 67.84 -37.50
CA LYS A 897 -55.32 69.08 -37.81
C LYS A 897 -56.59 68.76 -38.62
N VAL A 898 -57.67 69.47 -38.33
CA VAL A 898 -59.00 69.19 -38.85
C VAL A 898 -59.65 70.48 -39.35
N LYS A 899 -60.27 70.42 -40.52
CA LYS A 899 -60.85 71.55 -41.27
C LYS A 899 -62.26 71.24 -41.74
N GLU A 900 -62.93 72.25 -42.30
CA GLU A 900 -64.21 72.09 -42.98
C GLU A 900 -64.13 71.16 -44.20
N ALA A 901 -62.99 71.18 -44.91
CA ALA A 901 -62.73 70.27 -46.03
C ALA A 901 -62.69 68.78 -45.62
N ASP A 902 -62.32 68.48 -44.36
CA ASP A 902 -62.29 67.13 -43.80
C ASP A 902 -63.67 66.69 -43.26
N GLY A 903 -64.71 67.47 -43.54
CA GLY A 903 -66.04 67.31 -42.94
C GLY A 903 -66.04 67.46 -41.42
N TRP A 904 -65.01 68.11 -40.86
CA TRP A 904 -64.74 68.22 -39.43
C TRP A 904 -64.57 66.85 -38.70
N LYS A 905 -63.87 65.87 -39.28
CA LYS A 905 -63.64 64.50 -38.74
C LYS A 905 -62.16 64.06 -38.66
N TRP A 906 -61.87 63.01 -37.88
CA TRP A 906 -60.52 62.42 -37.75
C TRP A 906 -60.52 60.93 -37.32
N LYS A 907 -59.40 60.21 -37.56
CA LYS A 907 -59.17 58.80 -37.17
C LYS A 907 -57.68 58.52 -36.82
N PHE A 908 -57.44 57.52 -35.97
CA PHE A 908 -56.14 56.93 -35.62
C PHE A 908 -56.24 55.39 -35.60
N GLU A 909 -55.25 54.67 -36.14
CA GLU A 909 -55.31 53.21 -36.41
C GLU A 909 -54.08 52.44 -35.90
N ASN A 910 -54.13 51.10 -35.97
CA ASN A 910 -53.04 50.17 -35.62
C ASN A 910 -52.50 50.27 -34.19
N LEU A 911 -53.35 50.73 -33.26
CA LEU A 911 -53.03 50.91 -31.85
C LEU A 911 -52.93 49.55 -31.15
N ASP A 912 -51.99 49.36 -30.23
CA ASP A 912 -51.96 48.16 -29.38
C ASP A 912 -53.20 48.08 -28.49
N LYS A 913 -53.78 46.88 -28.37
CA LYS A 913 -54.88 46.65 -27.42
C LYS A 913 -54.36 46.39 -26.01
N TYR A 914 -53.34 45.55 -25.90
CA TYR A 914 -52.74 45.15 -24.63
C TYR A 914 -51.27 45.58 -24.51
N GLU A 915 -50.89 46.01 -23.31
CA GLU A 915 -49.53 46.32 -22.90
C GLU A 915 -49.25 45.64 -21.55
N ASN A 916 -48.30 44.70 -21.54
CA ASN A 916 -47.99 43.85 -20.37
C ASN A 916 -49.25 43.15 -19.80
N GLY A 917 -50.10 42.61 -20.66
CA GLY A 917 -51.35 41.93 -20.30
C GLY A 917 -52.52 42.84 -19.87
N ASN A 918 -52.35 44.17 -19.86
CA ASN A 918 -53.38 45.13 -19.45
C ASN A 918 -53.92 45.91 -20.66
N GLU A 919 -55.23 46.18 -20.69
CA GLU A 919 -55.87 46.89 -21.82
C GLU A 919 -55.55 48.39 -21.80
N ILE A 920 -55.23 48.95 -22.96
CA ILE A 920 -54.80 50.35 -23.10
C ILE A 920 -56.00 51.28 -23.24
N THR A 921 -56.02 52.37 -22.46
CA THR A 921 -57.04 53.42 -22.55
C THR A 921 -56.58 54.56 -23.47
N TYR A 922 -57.43 54.95 -24.42
CA TYR A 922 -57.19 56.07 -25.34
C TYR A 922 -58.19 57.21 -25.10
N THR A 923 -57.74 58.47 -25.22
CA THR A 923 -58.57 59.69 -25.06
C THR A 923 -58.11 60.81 -26.02
N ILE A 924 -58.90 61.88 -26.20
CA ILE A 924 -58.55 63.02 -27.06
C ILE A 924 -58.75 64.40 -26.39
N THR A 925 -58.09 65.44 -26.92
CA THR A 925 -58.27 66.85 -26.53
C THR A 925 -58.16 67.81 -27.72
N GLU A 926 -58.79 68.99 -27.63
CA GLU A 926 -58.69 70.09 -28.62
C GLU A 926 -57.77 71.23 -28.11
N GLU A 927 -57.07 71.92 -29.04
CA GLU A 927 -56.35 73.18 -28.77
C GLU A 927 -57.28 74.40 -28.79
N LYS A 928 -57.09 75.36 -27.86
CA LYS A 928 -58.01 76.49 -27.61
C LYS A 928 -58.37 77.29 -28.87
N VAL A 929 -59.67 77.42 -29.14
CA VAL A 929 -60.22 78.37 -30.13
C VAL A 929 -60.57 79.70 -29.43
N GLU A 930 -60.14 80.83 -30.00
CA GLU A 930 -60.41 82.16 -29.43
C GLU A 930 -61.87 82.61 -29.66
N GLY A 931 -62.47 83.28 -28.68
CA GLY A 931 -63.85 83.77 -28.75
C GLY A 931 -64.97 82.70 -28.66
N TYR A 932 -64.61 81.42 -28.56
CA TYR A 932 -65.53 80.29 -28.43
C TYR A 932 -65.26 79.49 -27.14
N THR A 933 -66.30 78.83 -26.62
CA THR A 933 -66.18 77.85 -25.51
C THR A 933 -66.21 76.43 -26.06
N THR A 934 -65.14 75.64 -25.81
CA THR A 934 -65.00 74.25 -26.25
C THR A 934 -65.59 73.24 -25.24
N GLU A 935 -66.26 72.22 -25.75
CA GLU A 935 -66.78 71.04 -25.04
C GLU A 935 -66.28 69.75 -25.73
N VAL A 936 -65.84 68.76 -24.96
CA VAL A 936 -65.38 67.44 -25.48
C VAL A 936 -66.23 66.33 -24.86
N ASN A 937 -66.74 65.40 -25.67
CA ASN A 937 -67.58 64.29 -25.23
C ASN A 937 -67.21 63.00 -25.97
N GLY A 938 -66.66 62.02 -25.24
CA GLY A 938 -66.03 60.84 -25.82
C GLY A 938 -64.85 61.23 -26.71
N TYR A 939 -65.00 61.01 -28.01
CA TYR A 939 -64.07 61.47 -29.04
C TYR A 939 -64.60 62.63 -29.91
N ASN A 940 -65.72 63.27 -29.55
CA ASN A 940 -66.32 64.37 -30.32
C ASN A 940 -66.16 65.73 -29.61
N VAL A 941 -66.22 66.84 -30.36
CA VAL A 941 -65.91 68.21 -29.86
C VAL A 941 -66.93 69.25 -30.36
N LYS A 942 -67.19 70.33 -29.61
CA LYS A 942 -68.24 71.34 -29.91
C LYS A 942 -67.91 72.77 -29.39
N ASN A 943 -68.23 73.82 -30.18
CA ASN A 943 -67.98 75.25 -29.85
C ASN A 943 -69.21 76.17 -30.05
N SER A 944 -69.41 77.27 -29.29
CA SER A 944 -70.62 78.18 -29.35
C SER A 944 -70.42 79.73 -29.30
N TYR A 945 -71.37 80.57 -29.79
CA TYR A 945 -71.32 82.09 -29.88
C TYR A 945 -72.71 82.85 -29.98
N THR A 946 -72.85 84.21 -29.77
CA THR A 946 -74.15 84.98 -29.58
C THR A 946 -74.21 86.53 -29.99
N PRO A 947 -75.35 87.13 -30.52
CA PRO A 947 -75.55 88.58 -30.94
C PRO A 947 -76.71 89.47 -30.27
N GLY A 948 -76.94 90.77 -30.64
CA GLY A 948 -77.74 91.85 -29.92
C GLY A 948 -78.90 92.73 -30.59
N LYS A 949 -79.42 93.85 -29.96
CA LYS A 949 -80.75 94.58 -30.19
C LYS A 949 -80.86 96.12 -29.80
N THR A 950 -81.98 96.86 -30.12
CA THR A 950 -82.25 98.34 -29.82
C THR A 950 -83.76 98.85 -29.69
N SER A 951 -84.06 100.16 -29.47
CA SER A 951 -85.42 100.81 -29.31
C SER A 951 -85.51 102.37 -29.55
N ILE A 952 -86.73 103.00 -29.60
CA ILE A 952 -87.01 104.42 -30.03
C ILE A 952 -88.18 105.13 -29.26
N GLN A 953 -88.17 106.46 -29.07
CA GLN A 953 -89.19 107.30 -28.35
C GLN A 953 -89.94 108.36 -29.21
N VAL A 954 -91.15 108.79 -28.81
CA VAL A 954 -91.99 109.83 -29.49
C VAL A 954 -92.81 110.69 -28.50
N THR A 955 -92.94 112.01 -28.77
CA THR A 955 -93.76 113.00 -28.03
C THR A 955 -94.60 113.89 -28.96
N LYS A 956 -95.75 114.40 -28.51
CA LYS A 956 -96.65 115.30 -29.25
C LYS A 956 -96.95 116.61 -28.49
N ALA A 957 -96.88 117.74 -29.21
CA ALA A 957 -97.10 119.11 -28.73
C ALA A 957 -98.15 119.88 -29.56
N TRP A 958 -98.63 121.01 -29.01
CA TRP A 958 -99.74 121.81 -29.55
C TRP A 958 -99.52 123.32 -29.35
N GLU A 959 -99.60 124.11 -30.42
CA GLU A 959 -99.63 125.58 -30.43
C GLU A 959 -101.00 126.08 -30.92
N ASP A 960 -101.94 126.18 -29.98
CA ASP A 960 -103.34 126.56 -30.17
C ASP A 960 -103.86 127.48 -29.07
N LYS A 961 -102.94 128.16 -28.38
CA LYS A 961 -103.18 128.96 -27.17
C LYS A 961 -103.95 128.19 -26.08
N ASN A 962 -103.56 126.92 -25.88
CA ASN A 962 -104.16 125.99 -24.92
C ASN A 962 -105.61 125.61 -25.24
N ASP A 963 -105.85 125.31 -26.52
CA ASP A 963 -107.14 125.01 -27.15
C ASP A 963 -108.19 126.13 -26.98
N GLN A 964 -107.78 127.38 -27.22
CA GLN A 964 -108.63 128.58 -27.06
C GLN A 964 -109.94 128.49 -27.85
N ASP A 965 -109.93 127.82 -29.00
CA ASP A 965 -111.10 127.67 -29.90
C ASP A 965 -111.99 126.44 -29.57
N GLY A 966 -111.56 125.56 -28.65
CA GLY A 966 -112.22 124.28 -28.37
C GLY A 966 -112.29 123.37 -29.60
N LYS A 967 -111.16 123.12 -30.26
CA LYS A 967 -111.02 122.35 -31.52
C LYS A 967 -109.90 121.31 -31.51
N ARG A 968 -109.07 121.23 -30.47
CA ARG A 968 -108.03 120.19 -30.33
C ARG A 968 -108.70 118.81 -30.22
N PRO A 969 -108.32 117.81 -31.05
CA PRO A 969 -108.87 116.47 -30.94
C PRO A 969 -108.37 115.76 -29.68
N ALA A 970 -109.11 114.74 -29.24
CA ALA A 970 -108.76 113.96 -28.03
C ALA A 970 -107.48 113.12 -28.19
N SER A 971 -107.11 112.76 -29.43
CA SER A 971 -105.93 111.95 -29.77
C SER A 971 -105.44 112.19 -31.20
N VAL A 972 -104.23 111.70 -31.49
CA VAL A 972 -103.60 111.57 -32.82
C VAL A 972 -102.91 110.21 -32.93
N ARG A 973 -102.53 109.79 -34.15
CA ARG A 973 -101.82 108.52 -34.39
C ARG A 973 -100.52 108.74 -35.16
N ILE A 974 -99.46 108.05 -34.71
CA ILE A 974 -98.10 108.09 -35.25
C ILE A 974 -97.71 106.67 -35.70
N LYS A 975 -97.10 106.53 -36.88
CA LYS A 975 -96.57 105.25 -37.39
C LYS A 975 -95.05 105.21 -37.37
N LEU A 976 -94.47 104.03 -37.14
CA LEU A 976 -93.04 103.76 -37.33
C LEU A 976 -92.75 103.34 -38.78
N LEU A 977 -91.59 103.73 -39.29
CA LEU A 977 -91.01 103.25 -40.54
C LEU A 977 -89.61 102.67 -40.28
N ALA A 978 -89.24 101.61 -41.01
CA ALA A 978 -87.91 101.01 -41.03
C ALA A 978 -87.39 100.99 -42.48
N ASP A 979 -86.16 101.45 -42.71
CA ASP A 979 -85.55 101.65 -44.04
C ASP A 979 -86.52 102.32 -45.04
N GLY A 980 -87.27 103.32 -44.56
CA GLY A 980 -88.25 104.10 -45.33
C GLY A 980 -89.62 103.45 -45.57
N LYS A 981 -89.93 102.28 -44.98
CA LYS A 981 -91.21 101.56 -45.14
C LYS A 981 -92.00 101.48 -43.84
N GLU A 982 -93.31 101.75 -43.87
CA GLU A 982 -94.18 101.62 -42.68
C GLU A 982 -94.10 100.20 -42.09
N VAL A 983 -93.82 100.11 -40.79
CA VAL A 983 -93.69 98.83 -40.07
C VAL A 983 -95.08 98.39 -39.63
N GLU A 984 -95.59 97.34 -40.27
CA GLU A 984 -96.94 96.82 -40.03
C GLU A 984 -97.15 96.48 -38.54
N GLY A 985 -98.33 96.83 -38.01
CA GLY A 985 -98.68 96.69 -36.59
C GLY A 985 -98.04 97.73 -35.64
N LYS A 986 -96.95 98.42 -36.00
CA LYS A 986 -96.28 99.41 -35.12
C LYS A 986 -96.87 100.82 -35.32
N THR A 987 -98.08 101.04 -34.78
CA THR A 987 -98.74 102.36 -34.68
C THR A 987 -98.93 102.76 -33.22
N LEU A 988 -98.61 104.01 -32.89
CA LEU A 988 -98.68 104.60 -31.56
C LEU A 988 -99.80 105.66 -31.51
N THR A 989 -100.70 105.57 -30.53
CA THR A 989 -101.76 106.58 -30.34
C THR A 989 -101.38 107.51 -29.19
N LEU A 990 -101.37 108.81 -29.44
CA LEU A 990 -101.02 109.85 -28.48
C LEU A 990 -102.28 110.66 -28.12
N SER A 991 -102.46 110.97 -26.84
CA SER A 991 -103.67 111.57 -26.28
C SER A 991 -103.38 112.26 -24.95
N LYS A 992 -104.35 113.00 -24.39
CA LYS A 992 -104.21 113.53 -23.02
C LYS A 992 -104.00 112.43 -21.96
N ALA A 993 -104.50 111.21 -22.18
CA ALA A 993 -104.43 110.12 -21.20
C ALA A 993 -103.02 109.52 -21.03
N ASN A 994 -102.17 109.57 -22.06
CA ASN A 994 -100.75 109.20 -21.99
C ASN A 994 -99.82 110.43 -22.05
N ASN A 995 -100.31 111.59 -21.59
CA ASN A 995 -99.58 112.87 -21.60
C ASN A 995 -98.96 113.22 -22.96
N TRP A 996 -99.56 112.73 -24.05
CA TRP A 996 -99.09 112.87 -25.43
C TRP A 996 -97.70 112.26 -25.72
N THR A 997 -97.31 111.18 -25.02
CA THR A 997 -96.01 110.48 -25.19
C THR A 997 -96.12 108.96 -25.41
N GLY A 998 -95.08 108.33 -25.98
CA GLY A 998 -94.98 106.87 -26.14
C GLY A 998 -93.74 106.39 -26.93
N SER A 999 -93.60 105.08 -27.17
CA SER A 999 -92.35 104.49 -27.72
C SER A 999 -92.55 103.23 -28.57
N PHE A 1000 -91.48 102.81 -29.26
CA PHE A 1000 -91.37 101.56 -30.02
C PHE A 1000 -90.14 100.75 -29.53
N THR A 1001 -90.36 99.53 -29.07
CA THR A 1001 -89.30 98.63 -28.55
C THR A 1001 -89.03 97.42 -29.45
N ASP A 1002 -87.97 96.69 -29.08
CA ASP A 1002 -87.58 95.37 -29.59
C ASP A 1002 -87.24 95.34 -31.07
N LEU A 1003 -86.30 96.21 -31.44
CA LEU A 1003 -85.81 96.39 -32.80
C LEU A 1003 -84.46 95.67 -32.99
N ASP A 1004 -84.23 95.09 -34.16
CA ASP A 1004 -82.93 94.52 -34.51
C ASP A 1004 -81.92 95.63 -34.83
N GLU A 1005 -80.67 95.47 -34.39
CA GLU A 1005 -79.63 96.44 -34.75
C GLU A 1005 -78.98 96.10 -36.10
N TYR A 1006 -78.80 94.81 -36.42
CA TYR A 1006 -78.20 94.33 -37.66
C TYR A 1006 -79.04 93.25 -38.34
N LYS A 1007 -79.08 93.29 -39.68
CA LYS A 1007 -79.67 92.27 -40.55
C LYS A 1007 -78.70 91.95 -41.68
N ALA A 1008 -78.31 90.68 -41.83
CA ALA A 1008 -77.33 90.22 -42.81
C ALA A 1008 -76.04 91.08 -42.84
N GLY A 1009 -75.49 91.40 -41.66
CA GLY A 1009 -74.26 92.19 -41.50
C GLY A 1009 -74.40 93.71 -41.69
N LYS A 1010 -75.60 94.26 -41.90
CA LYS A 1010 -75.84 95.71 -42.09
C LYS A 1010 -76.82 96.29 -41.07
N LYS A 1011 -76.65 97.56 -40.72
CA LYS A 1011 -77.44 98.29 -39.71
C LYS A 1011 -78.73 98.87 -40.31
N ILE A 1012 -79.80 98.95 -39.51
CA ILE A 1012 -81.15 99.38 -39.92
C ILE A 1012 -81.41 100.85 -39.53
N GLU A 1013 -82.14 101.60 -40.36
CA GLU A 1013 -82.58 102.98 -40.11
C GLU A 1013 -84.08 103.04 -39.79
N TYR A 1014 -84.52 104.00 -38.95
CA TYR A 1014 -85.92 104.13 -38.49
C TYR A 1014 -86.41 105.59 -38.49
N THR A 1015 -87.67 105.83 -38.82
CA THR A 1015 -88.32 107.17 -38.86
C THR A 1015 -89.82 107.10 -38.48
N ILE A 1016 -90.53 108.25 -38.37
CA ILE A 1016 -91.96 108.30 -38.01
C ILE A 1016 -92.82 109.19 -38.93
N LYS A 1017 -94.15 109.05 -38.81
CA LYS A 1017 -95.17 109.82 -39.58
C LYS A 1017 -96.47 109.98 -38.79
N GLU A 1018 -97.07 111.18 -38.78
CA GLU A 1018 -98.39 111.45 -38.17
C GLU A 1018 -99.55 111.34 -39.20
N GLU A 1019 -100.74 110.94 -38.73
CA GLU A 1019 -101.98 110.95 -39.52
C GLU A 1019 -102.74 112.28 -39.44
N ALA A 1020 -103.47 112.64 -40.50
CA ALA A 1020 -104.10 113.96 -40.66
C ALA A 1020 -105.10 114.31 -39.53
N VAL A 1021 -104.92 115.49 -38.93
CA VAL A 1021 -105.51 115.88 -37.64
C VAL A 1021 -106.82 116.69 -37.78
N GLY A 1022 -107.01 117.39 -38.91
CA GLY A 1022 -108.24 118.13 -39.22
C GLY A 1022 -108.37 119.49 -38.52
N ASN A 1023 -109.59 120.03 -38.50
CA ASN A 1023 -110.01 121.31 -37.87
C ASN A 1023 -109.22 122.59 -38.22
N GLY A 1024 -108.28 122.56 -39.17
CA GLY A 1024 -107.40 123.69 -39.51
C GLY A 1024 -106.05 123.70 -38.79
N TYR A 1025 -105.61 122.55 -38.26
CA TYR A 1025 -104.26 122.37 -37.72
C TYR A 1025 -103.25 122.00 -38.82
N THR A 1026 -102.02 122.52 -38.71
CA THR A 1026 -100.85 122.09 -39.54
C THR A 1026 -99.81 121.41 -38.66
N SER A 1027 -99.23 120.30 -39.13
CA SER A 1027 -98.29 119.45 -38.36
C SER A 1027 -96.84 119.58 -38.83
N VAL A 1028 -95.90 119.49 -37.89
CA VAL A 1028 -94.43 119.48 -38.11
C VAL A 1028 -93.81 118.35 -37.26
N ILE A 1029 -92.87 117.60 -37.83
CA ILE A 1029 -92.09 116.54 -37.13
C ILE A 1029 -90.62 116.98 -37.02
N THR A 1030 -90.01 116.78 -35.85
CA THR A 1030 -88.58 116.99 -35.58
C THR A 1030 -88.00 115.84 -34.74
N GLY A 1031 -86.67 115.68 -34.71
CA GLY A 1031 -85.97 114.66 -33.90
C GLY A 1031 -85.34 113.52 -34.72
N SER A 1032 -84.93 112.44 -34.04
CA SER A 1032 -84.21 111.30 -34.63
C SER A 1032 -84.58 109.97 -33.97
N ALA A 1033 -84.24 108.83 -34.59
CA ALA A 1033 -84.42 107.51 -33.98
C ALA A 1033 -83.63 107.32 -32.67
N LYS A 1034 -82.48 108.00 -32.53
CA LYS A 1034 -81.60 107.90 -31.35
C LYS A 1034 -82.07 108.79 -30.21
N ASP A 1035 -82.49 110.00 -30.54
CA ASP A 1035 -82.76 111.07 -29.57
C ASP A 1035 -84.27 111.22 -29.27
N GLY A 1036 -85.11 110.50 -30.03
CA GLY A 1036 -86.57 110.58 -30.01
C GLY A 1036 -87.13 111.60 -30.99
N TYR A 1037 -88.42 111.49 -31.29
CA TYR A 1037 -89.15 112.39 -32.17
C TYR A 1037 -90.17 113.26 -31.42
N VAL A 1038 -90.32 114.52 -31.83
CA VAL A 1038 -91.37 115.43 -31.38
C VAL A 1038 -92.23 115.83 -32.58
N VAL A 1039 -93.55 115.86 -32.38
CA VAL A 1039 -94.50 116.29 -33.40
C VAL A 1039 -95.33 117.46 -32.87
N THR A 1040 -95.50 118.55 -33.63
CA THR A 1040 -96.17 119.78 -33.16
C THR A 1040 -97.28 120.18 -34.11
N ASN A 1041 -98.46 120.55 -33.58
CA ASN A 1041 -99.59 121.06 -34.35
C ASN A 1041 -99.87 122.54 -34.05
N VAL A 1042 -100.02 123.38 -35.08
CA VAL A 1042 -100.20 124.84 -34.94
C VAL A 1042 -101.56 125.31 -35.47
N ARG A 1043 -102.15 126.35 -34.86
CA ARG A 1043 -103.48 126.92 -35.17
C ARG A 1043 -103.55 128.45 -34.99
N THR A 1044 -104.23 129.17 -35.89
CA THR A 1044 -104.41 130.63 -35.87
C THR A 1044 -105.88 131.08 -35.69
N PRO A 1045 -106.25 131.76 -34.59
CA PRO A 1045 -107.59 132.34 -34.39
C PRO A 1045 -107.79 133.69 -35.11
N SER A 1046 -109.06 134.06 -35.35
CA SER A 1046 -109.45 135.38 -35.89
C SER A 1046 -110.27 136.20 -34.88
N THR A 1047 -109.74 137.34 -34.48
CA THR A 1047 -110.44 138.35 -33.67
C THR A 1047 -109.97 139.75 -34.06
N PRO A 1048 -110.64 140.76 -33.52
CA PRO A 1048 -109.97 141.90 -32.93
C PRO A 1048 -109.09 141.47 -31.65
N PRO A 1049 -107.72 141.26 -31.69
CA PRO A 1049 -106.61 140.82 -30.71
C PRO A 1049 -106.66 139.72 -29.55
N GLU A 1050 -105.65 139.28 -28.70
CA GLU A 1050 -104.17 139.59 -28.38
C GLU A 1050 -103.19 138.44 -27.71
N LYS A 1051 -102.31 138.68 -26.65
CA LYS A 1051 -101.03 137.94 -26.12
C LYS A 1051 -101.15 137.04 -24.77
N PRO A 1052 -100.16 136.71 -23.82
CA PRO A 1052 -98.63 136.62 -23.63
C PRO A 1052 -97.97 135.46 -22.67
N ASN A 1053 -96.65 135.53 -22.23
CA ASN A 1053 -95.86 134.91 -21.05
C ASN A 1053 -95.29 133.39 -21.01
N ASN A 1054 -94.35 132.78 -20.18
CA ASN A 1054 -93.15 133.08 -19.24
C ASN A 1054 -92.31 131.83 -18.63
N GLU A 1055 -91.00 131.99 -18.17
CA GLU A 1055 -90.15 131.34 -17.03
C GLU A 1055 -89.67 129.79 -16.95
N LEU A 1056 -88.64 129.18 -16.20
CA LEU A 1056 -87.40 129.53 -15.34
C LEU A 1056 -86.10 128.54 -15.13
N PRO A 1057 -85.92 127.51 -14.21
CA PRO A 1057 -84.58 127.05 -13.54
C PRO A 1057 -84.20 125.48 -13.34
N LYS A 1058 -83.15 124.82 -12.68
CA LYS A 1058 -81.66 124.90 -12.21
C LYS A 1058 -81.04 123.55 -11.51
N THR A 1059 -79.69 123.38 -11.22
CA THR A 1059 -78.86 122.39 -10.32
C THR A 1059 -78.25 121.00 -10.86
N GLY A 1060 -77.25 120.18 -10.33
CA GLY A 1060 -76.15 120.12 -9.25
C GLY A 1060 -75.30 118.76 -8.98
N ASP A 1061 -74.03 118.79 -8.39
CA ASP A 1061 -73.20 117.85 -7.46
C ASP A 1061 -72.31 116.51 -7.77
N ASP A 1062 -71.27 116.09 -6.93
CA ASP A 1062 -70.24 114.90 -6.99
C ASP A 1062 -69.44 114.53 -5.62
N ALA A 1063 -68.37 113.70 -5.24
CA ALA A 1063 -67.24 112.75 -5.72
C ALA A 1063 -66.45 111.86 -4.60
N ASN A 1064 -65.50 110.85 -4.84
CA ASN A 1064 -64.61 110.07 -3.82
C ASN A 1064 -63.41 109.04 -4.23
N LEU A 1065 -62.42 108.53 -3.35
CA LEU A 1065 -61.26 107.52 -3.62
C LEU A 1065 -60.22 107.00 -2.47
N SER A 1066 -59.57 105.75 -2.47
CA SER A 1066 -58.15 105.25 -1.97
C SER A 1066 -57.89 103.90 -1.14
N LEU A 1067 -56.92 102.95 -1.44
CA LEU A 1067 -56.11 102.03 -0.49
C LEU A 1067 -55.00 101.03 -1.06
N TYR A 1068 -53.94 100.69 -0.25
CA TYR A 1068 -52.83 99.64 -0.19
C TYR A 1068 -52.73 98.41 -1.16
N LEU A 1069 -51.64 97.63 -1.44
CA LEU A 1069 -50.21 97.36 -0.98
C LEU A 1069 -49.83 96.22 0.04
N MET A 1070 -49.07 95.14 -0.35
CA MET A 1070 -48.07 94.33 0.46
C MET A 1070 -47.42 93.05 -0.20
N LEU A 1071 -46.12 92.78 0.08
CA LEU A 1071 -45.29 91.51 0.27
C LEU A 1071 -45.50 90.21 -0.61
N ILE A 1072 -44.55 89.36 -1.04
CA ILE A 1072 -43.15 88.89 -0.69
C ILE A 1072 -43.06 87.61 0.21
N GLY A 1073 -42.35 86.54 -0.24
CA GLY A 1073 -41.62 85.59 0.65
C GLY A 1073 -41.36 84.12 0.20
N LEU A 1074 -40.09 83.65 0.31
CA LEU A 1074 -39.58 82.25 0.55
C LEU A 1074 -39.84 81.17 -0.55
N SER A 1075 -39.09 80.06 -0.71
CA SER A 1075 -37.78 79.52 -0.22
C SER A 1075 -37.38 78.29 -1.10
N GLY A 1076 -36.18 77.69 -1.11
CA GLY A 1076 -34.90 78.01 -0.45
C GLY A 1076 -34.19 76.78 0.18
N ALA A 1077 -33.10 76.31 -0.46
CA ALA A 1077 -32.01 75.44 0.07
C ALA A 1077 -32.21 73.89 0.22
N LEU A 1078 -31.05 73.20 0.43
CA LEU A 1078 -30.78 71.75 0.58
C LEU A 1078 -31.17 70.86 -0.63
N LEU A 1079 -30.27 70.22 -1.40
CA LEU A 1079 -28.83 69.94 -1.30
C LEU A 1079 -28.32 69.11 -0.10
N ILE A 1080 -27.60 68.03 -0.44
CA ILE A 1080 -26.47 67.42 0.28
C ILE A 1080 -26.71 67.08 1.77
N VAL A 1081 -27.44 65.99 2.02
CA VAL A 1081 -27.19 65.08 3.15
C VAL A 1081 -27.44 63.64 2.68
N LEU A 1082 -26.70 62.66 3.22
CA LEU A 1082 -26.89 61.20 3.01
C LEU A 1082 -26.75 60.73 1.54
N GLY A 1083 -25.61 60.20 1.06
CA GLY A 1083 -24.40 59.80 1.76
C GLY A 1083 -24.46 58.39 2.36
N LEU A 1084 -23.35 57.65 2.25
CA LEU A 1084 -23.04 56.30 2.79
C LEU A 1084 -23.45 55.07 1.94
N LYS A 1085 -22.53 54.08 1.88
CA LYS A 1085 -22.56 52.76 1.21
C LYS A 1085 -22.70 52.79 -0.33
N ARG A 1086 -21.79 52.31 -1.18
CA ARG A 1086 -20.46 51.61 -1.08
C ARG A 1086 -20.46 50.19 -0.46
N ARG A 1087 -19.78 49.24 -1.14
CA ARG A 1087 -19.78 47.76 -0.97
C ARG A 1087 -21.12 47.13 -1.43
N GLN A 1088 -21.19 45.97 -2.08
CA GLN A 1088 -20.24 44.87 -2.40
C GLN A 1088 -20.64 44.26 -3.79
N LYS A 1089 -19.94 43.32 -4.46
CA LYS A 1089 -18.76 42.53 -4.11
C LYS A 1089 -17.79 42.23 -5.28
N ASN A 1090 -18.24 41.45 -6.29
CA ASN A 1090 -17.49 40.87 -7.42
C ASN A 1090 -18.24 41.17 -8.72
#